data_AF-A0A7X7U4E4-F1
#
_entry.id   AF-A0A7X7U4E4-F1
#
_cell.length_a   1.000
_cell.length_b   1.000
_cell.length_c   1.000
_cell.angle_alpha   90.00
_cell.angle_beta   90.00
_cell.angle_gamma   90.00
#
_symmetry.space_group_name_H-M   'P 1'
#
loop_
_entity.id
_entity.type
_entity.pdbx_description
1 polymer ?
#
loop_
_entity_poly.entity_id
_entity_poly.type
_entity_poly.pdbx_seq_one_letter_code
_entity_poly.pdbx_strand_id
1 'polypeptide(L)'
;MKKIVLFLGITLAFSTSAMAVDIAISTKAGWWGQAAADQEMQDIVNNVKGASVELFPVTALDALASWVIAHTGDGVPDLLILCGNFPETIYRSGNAQPNGSLAELFLDDGNTIINTGDYIFYVGTTANNDAGGLQNMMDVPAAAMWGDDSLATIFTPTADGRLYTPSLPAAPCNRPWFPAQFVGTDWHVELVLAQNSDGSQVMPGILRNSVTGGRVGAFFQVADQFTDIRGEVISEWINNWYLKIAASPTGSSNPSPADEATDVPFDVVASWKPSALAVAHDVYFGVSFADVNDASRADPKGVLVSEGQTAIEFKPADLQFGQTYFWRVDEVNGAPDNTIFKGEIWSFTVEPLSYPVTPIAATASSFQQSYVPQNTINGSGLNAADEHSLLLADMWMSGPAGPHWIQYEFDKTYTLDKMWVWNANQIVEAFVGFGAKDVTVEYSVDGATWTTLEGVPEFAQGTGAATYTANTVVNFGSVTARFVKLTINSNWGGVAPQTSLSEVRFFYVPVQAFRPQPAVGATDVSVATDLSWRPGRKATSHKIAIGTDSAAVAAGAGAQTVTEHRYTPDNLALDTQYFWKVDEIGDGSEYPGNVWHFTTEAYVVVDDFESYGDNVDAQNTIWHTWIDGLTDQASGSQVGYDQAPFAERTIVRGGSQAVPLRYDNSKFAFSEATRTFDSAQNWTAHGIKSVSLWFRGATGNTGTLYLKLNNTKVAYDGPATDIGIAGWHKWNIVLAGTSANLSKVTSLTIGVQGGGSGTVYIDDIRLSSTVSVPPTSNIGIAISAQANWWSQTAANREMEEIVDSAQAPVVVFNATDKDGLAEWLSAHTSNGVPNLLILCGQLPDTIYAPGNTQADDSIVEKFLDAGNTVINTGDWIFYVVNNAGTNGAAGLQTIMDIPGVTVAGGDNTAVAVTAQGQEFTPSLQAFATDRPFHLDTLAGDWSVELVLAQNADGTLADPVVVRNSVTGGRIGVFYQAANEDNLPRGEVISEWINNWYLGAAGGN
;
A
#
# COMPACT_ATOMS: atom_id res chain seq x y z
N MET A 1 54.43 -43.08 32.63
CA MET A 1 54.15 -42.57 33.99
C MET A 1 54.39 -41.07 34.03
N LYS A 2 53.47 -40.32 34.66
CA LYS A 2 53.60 -38.93 35.16
C LYS A 2 53.64 -37.76 34.15
N LYS A 3 52.50 -37.04 34.11
CA LYS A 3 52.23 -35.59 34.06
C LYS A 3 53.36 -34.65 33.58
N ILE A 4 53.08 -33.88 32.52
CA ILE A 4 53.51 -32.48 32.39
C ILE A 4 52.28 -31.66 31.99
N VAL A 5 52.04 -30.60 32.77
CA VAL A 5 50.97 -29.60 32.67
C VAL A 5 51.40 -28.57 31.63
N LEU A 6 50.53 -28.25 30.67
CA LEU A 6 50.67 -27.06 29.82
C LEU A 6 49.60 -26.04 30.23
N PHE A 7 50.05 -24.94 30.83
CA PHE A 7 49.24 -23.76 31.13
C PHE A 7 48.87 -23.09 29.80
N LEU A 8 47.58 -23.07 29.45
CA LEU A 8 47.04 -22.12 28.47
C LEU A 8 46.58 -20.90 29.27
N GLY A 9 47.34 -19.81 29.21
CA GLY A 9 46.88 -18.51 29.68
C GLY A 9 45.81 -18.00 28.74
N ILE A 10 44.54 -18.14 29.13
CA ILE A 10 43.43 -17.42 28.51
C ILE A 10 43.53 -15.98 29.01
N THR A 11 44.10 -15.11 28.20
CA THR A 11 43.82 -13.68 28.26
C THR A 11 42.35 -13.49 27.88
N LEU A 12 41.48 -13.41 28.89
CA LEU A 12 40.13 -12.88 28.74
C LEU A 12 40.27 -11.40 28.36
N ALA A 13 40.21 -11.12 27.06
CA ALA A 13 39.86 -9.80 26.58
C ALA A 13 38.38 -9.60 26.91
N PHE A 14 38.07 -8.82 27.94
CA PHE A 14 36.74 -8.28 28.13
C PHE A 14 36.51 -7.24 27.04
N SER A 15 35.90 -7.63 25.92
CA SER A 15 35.24 -6.70 25.02
C SER A 15 33.83 -6.49 25.56
N THR A 16 33.63 -5.42 26.33
CA THR A 16 32.31 -4.80 26.40
C THR A 16 32.09 -4.12 25.05
N SER A 17 31.59 -4.84 24.06
CA SER A 17 31.06 -4.23 22.85
C SER A 17 29.76 -3.53 23.25
N ALA A 18 29.87 -2.26 23.63
CA ALA A 18 28.73 -1.37 23.65
C ALA A 18 28.14 -1.34 22.23
N MET A 19 26.82 -1.40 22.10
CA MET A 19 26.18 -1.21 20.79
C MET A 19 26.61 0.15 20.25
N ALA A 20 27.18 0.17 19.05
CA ALA A 20 27.59 1.40 18.41
C ALA A 20 26.35 2.00 17.74
N VAL A 21 25.89 3.15 18.23
CA VAL A 21 24.85 3.95 17.59
C VAL A 21 25.46 4.57 16.33
N ASP A 22 24.75 4.48 15.22
CA ASP A 22 25.10 5.11 13.96
C ASP A 22 24.19 6.32 13.68
N ILE A 23 24.79 7.33 13.06
CA ILE A 23 24.15 8.64 12.84
C ILE A 23 24.30 9.02 11.37
N ALA A 24 23.18 9.27 10.71
CA ALA A 24 23.15 9.83 9.36
C ALA A 24 22.71 11.28 9.37
N ILE A 25 23.35 12.10 8.54
CA ILE A 25 23.05 13.53 8.40
C ILE A 25 22.76 13.86 6.95
N SER A 26 21.57 14.38 6.65
CA SER A 26 21.27 14.98 5.35
C SER A 26 21.65 16.45 5.34
N THR A 27 22.39 16.90 4.31
CA THR A 27 22.61 18.34 4.11
C THR A 27 21.58 19.01 3.20
N LYS A 28 20.53 18.30 2.73
CA LYS A 28 19.49 18.87 1.87
C LYS A 28 18.84 20.09 2.53
N ALA A 29 19.26 21.27 2.09
CA ALA A 29 18.75 22.50 2.65
C ALA A 29 17.32 22.80 2.14
N GLY A 30 16.54 23.48 2.97
CA GLY A 30 15.24 24.06 2.62
C GLY A 30 15.34 25.58 2.52
N TRP A 31 14.72 26.27 3.47
CA TRP A 31 14.60 27.74 3.51
C TRP A 31 15.88 28.46 3.97
N TRP A 32 17.04 27.80 3.91
CA TRP A 32 18.34 28.40 4.23
C TRP A 32 19.43 27.98 3.25
N GLY A 33 20.49 28.79 3.16
CA GLY A 33 21.53 28.61 2.16
C GLY A 33 22.27 27.28 2.33
N GLN A 34 22.37 26.50 1.24
CA GLN A 34 23.04 25.19 1.22
C GLN A 34 24.43 25.21 1.85
N ALA A 35 25.24 26.25 1.61
CA ALA A 35 26.58 26.36 2.20
C ALA A 35 26.59 26.52 3.72
N ALA A 36 25.56 27.15 4.31
CA ALA A 36 25.42 27.29 5.75
C ALA A 36 24.94 25.96 6.38
N ALA A 37 24.00 25.29 5.71
CA ALA A 37 23.56 23.94 6.07
C ALA A 37 24.74 22.96 6.08
N ASP A 38 25.54 22.93 5.01
CA ASP A 38 26.72 22.06 4.91
C ASP A 38 27.72 22.32 6.05
N GLN A 39 27.94 23.60 6.41
CA GLN A 39 28.85 23.98 7.50
C GLN A 39 28.34 23.51 8.87
N GLU A 40 27.07 23.77 9.20
CA GLU A 40 26.50 23.37 10.49
C GLU A 40 26.41 21.84 10.64
N MET A 41 26.06 21.13 9.56
CA MET A 41 26.05 19.66 9.55
C MET A 41 27.46 19.09 9.69
N GLN A 42 28.46 19.71 9.06
CA GLN A 42 29.86 19.33 9.22
C GLN A 42 30.36 19.56 10.66
N ASP A 43 29.86 20.59 11.35
CA ASP A 43 30.19 20.82 12.76
C ASP A 43 29.65 19.71 13.68
N ILE A 44 28.53 19.06 13.33
CA ILE A 44 28.05 17.88 14.05
C ILE A 44 29.03 16.72 13.89
N VAL A 45 29.44 16.42 12.66
CA VAL A 45 30.45 15.38 12.35
C VAL A 45 31.74 15.60 13.13
N ASN A 46 32.17 16.85 13.28
CA ASN A 46 33.43 17.19 13.96
C ASN A 46 33.35 17.06 15.49
N ASN A 47 32.16 17.19 16.09
CA ASN A 47 32.00 17.37 17.53
C ASN A 47 31.31 16.20 18.25
N VAL A 48 30.56 15.34 17.55
CA VAL A 48 29.99 14.10 18.11
C VAL A 48 31.11 13.09 18.41
N LYS A 49 31.02 12.41 19.57
CA LYS A 49 32.02 11.47 20.06
C LYS A 49 31.35 10.17 20.49
N GLY A 50 31.87 9.04 20.01
CA GLY A 50 31.42 7.71 20.46
C GLY A 50 30.27 7.10 19.64
N ALA A 51 30.00 7.64 18.45
CA ALA A 51 29.08 7.11 17.44
C ALA A 51 29.71 7.30 16.04
N SER A 52 29.34 6.47 15.07
CA SER A 52 29.67 6.76 13.67
C SER A 52 28.77 7.89 13.18
N VAL A 53 29.32 8.81 12.40
CA VAL A 53 28.54 9.91 11.80
C VAL A 53 28.83 9.98 10.32
N GLU A 54 27.81 9.72 9.51
CA GLU A 54 27.85 9.78 8.05
C GLU A 54 27.09 10.99 7.55
N LEU A 55 27.68 11.73 6.60
CA LEU A 55 27.12 12.93 6.03
C LEU A 55 26.76 12.69 4.56
N PHE A 56 25.49 12.89 4.24
CA PHE A 56 24.89 12.67 2.94
C PHE A 56 24.53 14.03 2.31
N PRO A 57 25.28 14.47 1.28
CA PRO A 57 24.96 15.70 0.58
C PRO A 57 23.63 15.59 -0.18
N VAL A 58 23.08 16.72 -0.64
CA VAL A 58 21.84 16.78 -1.45
C VAL A 58 21.88 15.90 -2.71
N THR A 59 23.07 15.52 -3.18
CA THR A 59 23.27 14.62 -4.34
C THR A 59 23.29 13.14 -3.97
N ALA A 60 23.17 12.79 -2.70
CA ALA A 60 23.32 11.42 -2.17
C ALA A 60 22.08 10.96 -1.38
N LEU A 61 20.90 11.48 -1.69
CA LEU A 61 19.65 11.19 -0.96
C LEU A 61 19.16 9.76 -1.13
N ASP A 62 19.51 9.09 -2.24
CA ASP A 62 19.24 7.66 -2.43
C ASP A 62 20.13 6.79 -1.52
N ALA A 63 21.39 7.21 -1.32
CA ALA A 63 22.31 6.55 -0.40
C ALA A 63 21.85 6.75 1.05
N LEU A 64 21.35 7.94 1.38
CA LEU A 64 20.73 8.20 2.68
C LEU A 64 19.50 7.31 2.91
N ALA A 65 18.62 7.16 1.91
CA ALA A 65 17.48 6.24 2.02
C ALA A 65 17.92 4.78 2.19
N SER A 66 18.98 4.37 1.50
CA SER A 66 19.58 3.03 1.67
C SER A 66 20.16 2.86 3.08
N TRP A 67 20.76 3.90 3.65
CA TRP A 67 21.21 3.90 5.04
C TRP A 67 20.03 3.73 5.99
N VAL A 68 18.94 4.47 5.81
CA VAL A 68 17.72 4.32 6.64
C VAL A 68 17.19 2.89 6.59
N ILE A 69 17.14 2.27 5.40
CA ILE A 69 16.71 0.86 5.24
C ILE A 69 17.63 -0.09 6.02
N ALA A 70 18.95 0.08 5.91
CA ALA A 70 19.92 -0.80 6.55
C ALA A 70 19.89 -0.74 8.09
N HIS A 71 19.45 0.40 8.64
CA HIS A 71 19.38 0.69 10.08
C HIS A 71 17.93 0.64 10.59
N THR A 72 17.01 0.07 9.81
CA THR A 72 15.65 -0.26 10.24
C THR A 72 15.58 -1.76 10.50
N GLY A 73 15.28 -2.16 11.73
CA GLY A 73 15.13 -3.55 12.12
C GLY A 73 16.40 -4.20 12.65
N ASP A 74 17.50 -3.45 12.78
CA ASP A 74 18.80 -3.96 13.21
C ASP A 74 18.94 -4.08 14.74
N GLY A 75 18.00 -3.47 15.47
CA GLY A 75 17.97 -3.48 16.94
C GLY A 75 18.87 -2.44 17.60
N VAL A 76 19.38 -1.46 16.85
CA VAL A 76 20.18 -0.34 17.35
C VAL A 76 19.36 0.95 17.26
N PRO A 77 19.33 1.81 18.30
CA PRO A 77 18.59 3.07 18.28
C PRO A 77 19.37 4.17 17.53
N ASP A 78 19.32 4.13 16.21
CA ASP A 78 20.06 5.02 15.32
C ASP A 78 19.41 6.40 15.15
N LEU A 79 20.19 7.38 14.69
CA LEU A 79 19.78 8.78 14.59
C LEU A 79 19.90 9.33 13.17
N LEU A 80 18.78 9.79 12.63
CA LEU A 80 18.70 10.55 11.39
C LEU A 80 18.57 12.06 11.67
N ILE A 81 19.51 12.85 11.19
CA ILE A 81 19.54 14.30 11.31
C ILE A 81 19.25 14.93 9.95
N LEU A 82 18.23 15.79 9.89
CA LEU A 82 17.81 16.49 8.68
C LEU A 82 17.98 18.00 8.83
N CYS A 83 18.11 18.66 7.69
CA CYS A 83 18.59 20.03 7.59
C CYS A 83 17.69 20.91 6.69
N GLY A 84 16.38 20.82 6.87
CA GLY A 84 15.39 21.66 6.19
C GLY A 84 14.41 20.77 5.45
N ASN A 85 14.57 20.66 4.13
CA ASN A 85 13.69 19.83 3.33
C ASN A 85 13.93 18.35 3.63
N PHE A 86 12.85 17.65 3.98
CA PHE A 86 12.80 16.20 4.08
C PHE A 86 13.09 15.57 2.70
N PRO A 87 13.95 14.54 2.62
CA PRO A 87 14.20 13.84 1.36
C PRO A 87 12.98 13.04 0.89
N GLU A 88 12.57 13.22 -0.38
CA GLU A 88 11.46 12.47 -0.99
C GLU A 88 11.76 10.97 -1.14
N THR A 89 13.05 10.62 -1.12
CA THR A 89 13.54 9.24 -1.12
C THR A 89 13.21 8.50 0.19
N ILE A 90 12.90 9.23 1.27
CA ILE A 90 12.58 8.67 2.59
C ILE A 90 11.09 8.85 2.92
N TYR A 91 10.53 10.04 2.61
CA TYR A 91 9.10 10.31 2.75
C TYR A 91 8.57 11.08 1.54
N ARG A 92 7.69 10.44 0.76
CA ARG A 92 7.23 10.94 -0.55
C ARG A 92 6.41 12.22 -0.41
N SER A 93 6.45 13.05 -1.46
CA SER A 93 5.63 14.25 -1.59
C SER A 93 4.13 13.94 -1.74
N GLY A 94 3.28 14.90 -1.39
CA GLY A 94 1.83 14.81 -1.42
C GLY A 94 1.21 13.86 -0.39
N ASN A 95 1.95 13.48 0.66
CA ASN A 95 1.58 12.44 1.59
C ASN A 95 1.23 11.12 0.87
N ALA A 96 1.92 10.80 -0.23
CA ALA A 96 1.59 9.67 -1.11
C ALA A 96 1.82 8.28 -0.47
N GLN A 97 2.43 8.23 0.72
CA GLN A 97 2.63 7.03 1.51
C GLN A 97 2.63 7.41 2.99
N PRO A 98 1.45 7.74 3.56
CA PRO A 98 1.35 8.21 4.94
C PRO A 98 1.67 7.10 5.94
N ASN A 99 1.44 5.83 5.53
CA ASN A 99 1.72 4.63 6.31
C ASN A 99 2.74 3.74 5.58
N GLY A 100 3.62 3.07 6.32
CA GLY A 100 4.74 2.26 5.84
C GLY A 100 5.83 3.03 5.07
N SER A 101 6.00 4.34 5.29
CA SER A 101 7.13 5.07 4.69
C SER A 101 8.47 4.69 5.33
N LEU A 102 9.62 4.95 4.67
CA LEU A 102 10.93 4.63 5.29
C LEU A 102 11.15 5.39 6.59
N ALA A 103 10.69 6.65 6.68
CA ALA A 103 10.79 7.45 7.90
C ALA A 103 9.96 6.86 9.04
N GLU A 104 8.76 6.39 8.73
CA GLU A 104 7.84 5.79 9.70
C GLU A 104 8.34 4.44 10.16
N LEU A 105 8.76 3.55 9.23
CA LEU A 105 9.37 2.27 9.57
C LEU A 105 10.61 2.45 10.45
N PHE A 106 11.41 3.48 10.17
CA PHE A 106 12.58 3.81 10.99
C PHE A 106 12.18 4.25 12.41
N LEU A 107 11.18 5.13 12.55
CA LEU A 107 10.64 5.52 13.86
C LEU A 107 9.98 4.35 14.60
N ASP A 108 9.25 3.50 13.88
CA ASP A 108 8.56 2.32 14.41
C ASP A 108 9.52 1.24 14.89
N ASP A 109 10.75 1.24 14.38
CA ASP A 109 11.80 0.36 14.88
C ASP A 109 12.44 0.84 16.19
N GLY A 110 12.11 2.07 16.62
CA GLY A 110 12.60 2.69 17.84
C GLY A 110 13.67 3.77 17.62
N ASN A 111 13.95 4.13 16.36
CA ASN A 111 14.99 5.08 16.01
C ASN A 111 14.57 6.55 16.18
N THR A 112 15.52 7.46 15.97
CA THR A 112 15.32 8.90 16.20
C THR A 112 15.45 9.69 14.92
N ILE A 113 14.49 10.59 14.64
CA ILE A 113 14.59 11.59 13.58
C ILE A 113 14.61 12.98 14.19
N ILE A 114 15.56 13.82 13.80
CA ILE A 114 15.51 15.26 14.08
C ILE A 114 15.59 16.08 12.79
N ASN A 115 14.98 17.27 12.79
CA ASN A 115 15.12 18.20 11.67
C ASN A 115 15.37 19.63 12.15
N THR A 116 16.16 20.38 11.36
CA THR A 116 16.46 21.80 11.54
C THR A 116 16.19 22.56 10.24
N GLY A 117 15.36 23.60 10.26
CA GLY A 117 15.30 24.56 9.15
C GLY A 117 14.03 24.57 8.30
N ASP A 118 13.02 23.78 8.64
CA ASP A 118 11.62 23.91 8.24
C ASP A 118 10.73 22.92 9.03
N TYR A 119 9.40 23.06 8.95
CA TYR A 119 8.39 22.10 9.40
C TYR A 119 8.88 20.67 9.18
N ILE A 120 8.91 19.87 10.25
CA ILE A 120 9.82 18.73 10.40
C ILE A 120 9.75 17.67 9.29
N PHE A 121 8.61 17.52 8.59
CA PHE A 121 8.40 16.60 7.45
C PHE A 121 8.13 17.30 6.11
N TYR A 122 8.56 18.56 5.96
CA TYR A 122 8.35 19.34 4.74
C TYR A 122 9.34 18.96 3.63
N VAL A 123 8.85 18.59 2.44
CA VAL A 123 9.69 18.04 1.34
C VAL A 123 10.16 19.08 0.31
N GLY A 124 9.51 20.24 0.22
CA GLY A 124 9.93 21.38 -0.60
C GLY A 124 9.62 21.28 -2.11
N THR A 125 8.56 20.61 -2.53
CA THR A 125 8.13 20.48 -3.94
C THR A 125 6.76 21.09 -4.21
N THR A 126 6.25 20.97 -5.45
CA THR A 126 4.90 21.44 -5.82
C THR A 126 3.76 20.64 -5.17
N ALA A 127 4.07 19.46 -4.60
CA ALA A 127 3.16 18.62 -3.83
C ALA A 127 3.70 18.46 -2.39
N ASN A 128 3.70 19.53 -1.60
CA ASN A 128 4.21 19.45 -0.23
C ASN A 128 3.35 18.58 0.68
N ASN A 129 3.98 18.06 1.73
CA ASN A 129 3.31 17.27 2.77
C ASN A 129 2.59 18.17 3.79
N ASP A 130 2.98 19.45 3.87
CA ASP A 130 2.43 20.48 4.75
C ASP A 130 2.17 19.96 6.17
N ALA A 131 1.07 20.38 6.82
CA ALA A 131 0.70 19.87 8.15
C ALA A 131 0.43 18.36 8.16
N GLY A 132 -0.04 17.82 7.03
CA GLY A 132 -0.34 16.39 6.87
C GLY A 132 0.88 15.51 7.10
N GLY A 133 2.08 15.97 6.76
CA GLY A 133 3.31 15.20 6.96
C GLY A 133 3.56 14.83 8.42
N LEU A 134 3.35 15.78 9.34
CA LEU A 134 3.48 15.54 10.78
C LEU A 134 2.33 14.70 11.34
N GLN A 135 1.11 14.99 10.88
CA GLN A 135 -0.09 14.28 11.33
C GLN A 135 -0.03 12.80 10.97
N ASN A 136 0.44 12.48 9.75
CA ASN A 136 0.60 11.11 9.28
C ASN A 136 1.76 10.41 9.98
N MET A 137 2.95 11.03 10.04
CA MET A 137 4.13 10.38 10.64
C MET A 137 3.95 10.04 12.13
N MET A 138 3.09 10.79 12.83
CA MET A 138 2.84 10.58 14.25
C MET A 138 1.53 9.85 14.54
N ASP A 139 0.68 9.61 13.53
CA ASP A 139 -0.72 9.20 13.71
C ASP A 139 -1.51 10.11 14.67
N VAL A 140 -1.18 11.41 14.68
CA VAL A 140 -1.86 12.42 15.51
C VAL A 140 -2.49 13.48 14.61
N PRO A 141 -3.79 13.37 14.29
CA PRO A 141 -4.48 14.34 13.42
C PRO A 141 -4.42 15.79 13.91
N ALA A 142 -4.25 16.00 15.22
CA ALA A 142 -4.15 17.32 15.83
C ALA A 142 -2.71 17.88 15.87
N ALA A 143 -1.70 17.12 15.45
CA ALA A 143 -0.31 17.53 15.52
C ALA A 143 -0.07 18.70 14.55
N ALA A 144 0.45 19.81 15.09
CA ALA A 144 0.77 20.98 14.30
C ALA A 144 1.84 21.81 14.99
N MET A 145 2.85 22.26 14.24
CA MET A 145 3.93 23.10 14.74
C MET A 145 3.86 24.53 14.18
N TRP A 146 2.69 25.19 14.16
CA TRP A 146 2.60 26.58 13.69
C TRP A 146 2.50 27.57 14.86
N GLY A 147 3.60 28.29 15.12
CA GLY A 147 3.72 29.28 16.18
C GLY A 147 3.58 30.73 15.70
N ASP A 148 4.18 31.65 16.46
CA ASP A 148 4.12 33.09 16.23
C ASP A 148 5.12 33.55 15.16
N ASP A 149 4.64 33.80 13.94
CA ASP A 149 5.45 34.31 12.82
C ASP A 149 6.01 35.73 13.04
N SER A 150 5.55 36.47 14.06
CA SER A 150 6.16 37.76 14.41
C SER A 150 7.49 37.62 15.15
N LEU A 151 7.86 36.39 15.56
CA LEU A 151 9.04 36.06 16.34
C LEU A 151 9.10 36.79 17.70
N ALA A 152 7.96 37.21 18.25
CA ALA A 152 7.89 37.86 19.56
C ALA A 152 7.99 36.86 20.72
N THR A 153 7.66 35.59 20.48
CA THR A 153 7.75 34.51 21.47
C THR A 153 9.21 34.04 21.61
N ILE A 154 9.78 34.19 22.81
CA ILE A 154 11.17 33.78 23.13
C ILE A 154 11.16 32.49 23.94
N PHE A 155 11.99 31.54 23.50
CA PHE A 155 12.21 30.26 24.15
C PHE A 155 13.47 30.35 24.98
N THR A 156 13.36 30.10 26.29
CA THR A 156 14.48 30.21 27.24
C THR A 156 14.94 28.81 27.66
N PRO A 157 16.25 28.52 27.69
CA PRO A 157 16.78 27.26 28.17
C PRO A 157 16.24 26.85 29.54
N THR A 158 15.75 25.62 29.64
CA THR A 158 15.31 25.02 30.90
C THR A 158 16.52 24.57 31.73
N ALA A 159 16.27 23.87 32.85
CA ALA A 159 17.33 23.21 33.58
C ALA A 159 18.01 22.11 32.73
N ASP A 160 17.22 21.33 32.00
CA ASP A 160 17.73 20.29 31.09
C ASP A 160 18.46 20.89 29.89
N GLY A 161 17.94 21.99 29.32
CA GLY A 161 18.65 22.74 28.28
C GLY A 161 20.04 23.19 28.72
N ARG A 162 20.17 23.75 29.92
CA ARG A 162 21.48 24.14 30.46
C ARG A 162 22.40 22.96 30.78
N LEU A 163 21.83 21.79 31.05
CA LEU A 163 22.58 20.60 31.41
C LEU A 163 23.10 19.87 30.16
N TYR A 164 22.24 19.68 29.16
CA TYR A 164 22.53 18.85 27.98
C TYR A 164 23.01 19.67 26.78
N THR A 165 22.64 20.95 26.71
CA THR A 165 23.01 21.87 25.62
C THR A 165 23.48 23.22 26.18
N PRO A 166 24.60 23.27 26.92
CA PRO A 166 25.05 24.50 27.59
C PRO A 166 25.28 25.70 26.67
N SER A 167 25.50 25.50 25.37
CA SER A 167 25.62 26.58 24.39
C SER A 167 24.26 27.12 23.91
N LEU A 168 23.13 26.46 24.19
CA LEU A 168 21.80 26.87 23.72
C LEU A 168 21.42 28.30 24.21
N PRO A 169 21.22 29.29 23.31
CA PRO A 169 20.79 30.62 23.69
C PRO A 169 19.28 30.70 23.91
N ALA A 170 18.82 31.80 24.52
CA ALA A 170 17.42 32.18 24.40
C ALA A 170 17.17 32.73 22.99
N ALA A 171 16.22 32.13 22.26
CA ALA A 171 15.98 32.43 20.85
C ALA A 171 14.49 32.41 20.51
N PRO A 172 14.04 33.17 19.49
CA PRO A 172 12.69 33.05 18.96
C PRO A 172 12.51 31.78 18.13
N CYS A 173 11.27 31.33 17.99
CA CYS A 173 10.89 30.22 17.12
C CYS A 173 9.45 30.44 16.64
N ASN A 174 9.18 30.19 15.36
CA ASN A 174 7.82 30.24 14.80
C ASN A 174 7.24 28.85 14.52
N ARG A 175 7.95 27.76 14.84
CA ARG A 175 7.43 26.38 14.71
C ARG A 175 7.72 25.51 15.95
N PRO A 176 7.18 25.85 17.13
CA PRO A 176 7.43 25.09 18.35
C PRO A 176 6.55 23.83 18.46
N TRP A 177 6.90 22.95 19.40
CA TRP A 177 5.99 21.91 19.86
C TRP A 177 4.91 22.47 20.79
N PHE A 178 3.71 21.91 20.72
CA PHE A 178 2.60 22.20 21.62
C PHE A 178 2.26 20.93 22.42
N PRO A 179 2.80 20.73 23.64
CA PRO A 179 2.64 19.50 24.40
C PRO A 179 1.19 19.04 24.58
N ALA A 180 0.23 19.97 24.63
CA ALA A 180 -1.18 19.68 24.77
C ALA A 180 -1.79 18.88 23.60
N GLN A 181 -1.17 18.91 22.40
CA GLN A 181 -1.64 18.17 21.22
C GLN A 181 -1.43 16.66 21.33
N PHE A 182 -0.51 16.22 22.18
CA PHE A 182 -0.11 14.81 22.30
C PHE A 182 -0.73 14.11 23.52
N VAL A 183 -1.56 14.81 24.29
CA VAL A 183 -2.26 14.21 25.45
C VAL A 183 -3.28 13.19 24.96
N GLY A 184 -3.15 11.94 25.41
CA GLY A 184 -4.02 10.83 24.98
C GLY A 184 -3.62 10.24 23.62
N THR A 185 -2.36 10.40 23.23
CA THR A 185 -1.73 9.75 22.06
C THR A 185 -0.52 8.95 22.53
N ASP A 186 0.05 8.11 21.66
CA ASP A 186 1.28 7.37 21.94
C ASP A 186 2.52 8.26 22.07
N TRP A 187 2.42 9.53 21.69
CA TRP A 187 3.52 10.48 21.76
C TRP A 187 3.48 11.31 23.03
N HIS A 188 4.64 11.52 23.65
CA HIS A 188 4.79 12.42 24.79
C HIS A 188 6.12 13.16 24.77
N VAL A 189 6.19 14.31 25.42
CA VAL A 189 7.43 15.09 25.54
C VAL A 189 8.39 14.41 26.50
N GLU A 190 9.48 13.86 25.96
CA GLU A 190 10.52 13.18 26.73
C GLU A 190 11.57 14.17 27.25
N LEU A 191 11.88 15.22 26.48
CA LEU A 191 12.90 16.21 26.84
C LEU A 191 12.52 17.63 26.42
N VAL A 192 12.63 18.58 27.35
CA VAL A 192 12.39 20.02 27.12
C VAL A 192 13.70 20.79 27.27
N LEU A 193 14.33 21.18 26.17
CA LEU A 193 15.60 21.94 26.22
C LEU A 193 15.35 23.44 26.39
N ALA A 194 14.33 24.00 25.74
CA ALA A 194 13.87 25.37 25.98
C ALA A 194 12.36 25.50 25.81
N GLN A 195 11.77 26.47 26.49
CA GLN A 195 10.32 26.70 26.48
C GLN A 195 9.98 28.19 26.57
N ASN A 196 8.76 28.54 26.17
CA ASN A 196 8.22 29.89 26.36
C ASN A 196 7.87 30.17 27.84
N SER A 197 7.53 31.41 28.16
CA SER A 197 7.38 31.86 29.56
C SER A 197 6.28 31.16 30.36
N ASP A 198 5.24 30.65 29.71
CA ASP A 198 4.14 29.93 30.35
C ASP A 198 4.25 28.39 30.22
N GLY A 199 5.26 27.88 29.51
CA GLY A 199 5.50 26.45 29.31
C GLY A 199 4.53 25.78 28.32
N SER A 200 3.67 26.54 27.64
CA SER A 200 2.73 26.00 26.65
C SER A 200 3.39 25.58 25.35
N GLN A 201 4.62 26.03 25.09
CA GLN A 201 5.37 25.74 23.86
C GLN A 201 6.81 25.37 24.17
N VAL A 202 7.34 24.40 23.42
CA VAL A 202 8.69 23.84 23.60
C VAL A 202 9.50 23.93 22.31
N MET A 203 10.73 24.44 22.41
CA MET A 203 11.73 24.44 21.32
C MET A 203 13.11 24.81 21.87
N PRO A 204 14.17 24.01 21.66
CA PRO A 204 14.12 22.63 21.18
C PRO A 204 13.46 21.66 22.17
N GLY A 205 12.94 20.54 21.65
CA GLY A 205 12.38 19.46 22.46
C GLY A 205 12.26 18.15 21.69
N ILE A 206 12.21 17.05 22.45
CA ILE A 206 12.13 15.66 21.95
C ILE A 206 10.79 15.06 22.37
N LEU A 207 10.08 14.49 21.40
CA LEU A 207 8.91 13.65 21.60
C LEU A 207 9.31 12.18 21.46
N ARG A 208 8.67 11.30 22.23
CA ARG A 208 8.87 9.86 22.17
C ARG A 208 7.53 9.13 22.05
N ASN A 209 7.51 8.11 21.19
CA ASN A 209 6.42 7.16 21.06
C ASN A 209 6.55 6.06 22.15
N SER A 210 5.50 5.81 22.92
CA SER A 210 5.45 4.80 24.01
C SER A 210 5.19 3.37 23.54
N VAL A 211 4.94 3.16 22.26
CA VAL A 211 4.71 1.83 21.66
C VAL A 211 5.99 1.36 20.98
N THR A 212 6.54 2.22 20.12
CA THR A 212 7.67 1.88 19.26
C THR A 212 9.00 2.26 19.88
N GLY A 213 9.00 3.22 20.81
CA GLY A 213 10.22 3.83 21.35
C GLY A 213 10.84 4.90 20.45
N GLY A 214 10.28 5.12 19.25
CA GLY A 214 10.75 6.09 18.27
C GLY A 214 10.72 7.51 18.81
N ARG A 215 11.65 8.35 18.34
CA ARG A 215 11.79 9.74 18.82
C ARG A 215 11.80 10.73 17.68
N VAL A 216 11.14 11.86 17.91
CA VAL A 216 11.13 13.00 16.97
C VAL A 216 11.59 14.25 17.70
N GLY A 217 12.65 14.88 17.20
CA GLY A 217 13.23 16.10 17.78
C GLY A 217 13.18 17.28 16.82
N ALA A 218 12.85 18.46 17.34
CA ALA A 218 12.90 19.69 16.57
C ALA A 218 13.88 20.68 17.19
N PHE A 219 14.77 21.22 16.35
CA PHE A 219 15.82 22.15 16.75
C PHE A 219 15.83 23.37 15.83
N PHE A 220 15.82 24.57 16.42
CA PHE A 220 15.96 25.86 15.72
C PHE A 220 15.01 26.04 14.52
N GLN A 221 13.73 25.72 14.71
CA GLN A 221 12.73 25.84 13.65
C GLN A 221 12.25 27.29 13.48
N VAL A 222 13.08 28.11 12.83
CA VAL A 222 12.87 29.54 12.59
C VAL A 222 13.25 29.92 11.15
N ALA A 223 12.42 30.74 10.50
CA ALA A 223 12.65 31.22 9.14
C ALA A 223 13.69 32.38 9.09
N ASP A 224 14.47 32.44 8.01
CA ASP A 224 15.39 33.55 7.67
C ASP A 224 16.45 33.93 8.73
N GLN A 225 16.84 32.99 9.61
CA GLN A 225 17.94 33.15 10.57
C GLN A 225 19.10 32.21 10.23
N PHE A 226 20.27 32.78 9.93
CA PHE A 226 21.44 32.05 9.39
C PHE A 226 22.70 32.18 10.27
N THR A 227 22.54 32.64 11.51
CA THR A 227 23.65 32.86 12.47
C THR A 227 23.52 32.01 13.73
N ASP A 228 22.65 31.00 13.71
CA ASP A 228 22.41 30.10 14.83
C ASP A 228 23.52 29.05 14.93
N ILE A 229 23.84 28.65 16.16
CA ILE A 229 24.87 27.65 16.48
C ILE A 229 24.27 26.23 16.56
N ARG A 230 23.61 25.80 15.48
CA ARG A 230 22.79 24.58 15.44
C ARG A 230 23.64 23.33 15.63
N GLY A 231 24.73 23.23 14.87
CA GLY A 231 25.64 22.09 14.89
C GLY A 231 26.29 21.92 16.26
N GLU A 232 26.69 23.01 16.91
CA GLU A 232 27.24 22.97 18.27
C GLU A 232 26.21 22.44 19.28
N VAL A 233 25.01 23.02 19.31
CA VAL A 233 23.95 22.65 20.26
C VAL A 233 23.46 21.21 20.04
N ILE A 234 23.31 20.77 18.79
CA ILE A 234 22.92 19.39 18.48
C ILE A 234 24.04 18.41 18.90
N SER A 235 25.31 18.76 18.66
CA SER A 235 26.44 17.94 19.12
C SER A 235 26.47 17.79 20.64
N GLU A 236 26.18 18.85 21.38
CA GLU A 236 26.08 18.80 22.84
C GLU A 236 24.94 17.88 23.28
N TRP A 237 23.75 18.02 22.68
CA TRP A 237 22.61 17.15 22.97
C TRP A 237 22.94 15.67 22.70
N ILE A 238 23.56 15.36 21.56
CA ILE A 238 23.94 13.99 21.20
C ILE A 238 24.88 13.40 22.26
N ASN A 239 25.98 14.11 22.54
CA ASN A 239 27.01 13.64 23.46
C ASN A 239 26.52 13.56 24.92
N ASN A 240 25.73 14.52 25.36
CA ASN A 240 25.36 14.67 26.77
C ASN A 240 24.10 13.90 27.14
N TRP A 241 23.21 13.64 26.18
CA TRP A 241 21.92 13.01 26.41
C TRP A 241 21.69 11.80 25.49
N TYR A 242 21.67 11.98 24.16
CA TYR A 242 21.22 10.94 23.23
C TYR A 242 22.00 9.63 23.35
N LEU A 243 23.34 9.70 23.29
CA LEU A 243 24.19 8.51 23.36
C LEU A 243 24.07 7.76 24.69
N LYS A 244 23.66 8.44 25.77
CA LYS A 244 23.42 7.79 27.07
C LYS A 244 22.09 7.07 27.11
N ILE A 245 21.06 7.64 26.49
CA ILE A 245 19.74 7.01 26.37
C ILE A 245 19.82 5.84 25.40
N ALA A 246 20.46 6.03 24.24
CA ALA A 246 20.68 4.99 23.23
C ALA A 246 21.54 3.82 23.74
N ALA A 247 22.51 4.08 24.62
CA ALA A 247 23.29 3.02 25.27
C ALA A 247 22.60 2.40 26.50
N SER A 248 21.46 2.93 26.95
CA SER A 248 20.68 2.33 28.03
C SER A 248 19.80 1.22 27.46
N PRO A 249 19.82 -0.01 27.99
CA PRO A 249 18.95 -1.07 27.51
C PRO A 249 17.49 -0.62 27.67
N THR A 250 16.77 -0.51 26.56
CA THR A 250 15.33 -0.28 26.56
C THR A 250 14.62 -1.59 26.92
N GLY A 251 13.44 -1.49 27.53
CA GLY A 251 12.58 -2.65 27.70
C GLY A 251 12.09 -3.20 26.35
N SER A 252 11.28 -4.26 26.39
CA SER A 252 10.57 -4.79 25.22
C SER A 252 9.81 -3.70 24.46
N SER A 253 9.70 -3.81 23.12
CA SER A 253 8.96 -2.88 22.24
C SER A 253 8.08 -3.63 21.24
N ASN A 254 7.33 -2.89 20.41
CA ASN A 254 6.52 -3.42 19.30
C ASN A 254 5.59 -4.58 19.71
N PRO A 255 4.66 -4.32 20.65
CA PRO A 255 3.70 -5.33 21.08
C PRO A 255 2.74 -5.73 19.95
N SER A 256 2.38 -7.00 19.91
CA SER A 256 1.22 -7.52 19.21
C SER A 256 0.36 -8.25 20.23
N PRO A 257 -0.94 -7.92 20.41
CA PRO A 257 -1.62 -6.76 19.83
C PRO A 257 -0.91 -5.45 20.10
N ALA A 258 -1.06 -4.50 19.17
CA ALA A 258 -0.61 -3.14 19.38
C ALA A 258 -1.17 -2.57 20.69
N ASP A 259 -0.46 -1.62 21.27
CA ASP A 259 -0.93 -0.95 22.49
C ASP A 259 -2.30 -0.28 22.25
N GLU A 260 -3.12 -0.31 23.29
CA GLU A 260 -4.52 0.13 23.31
C GLU A 260 -5.43 -0.50 22.22
N ALA A 261 -4.97 -1.55 21.52
CA ALA A 261 -5.73 -2.19 20.46
C ALA A 261 -7.10 -2.65 20.96
N THR A 262 -8.15 -2.33 20.20
CA THR A 262 -9.51 -2.78 20.50
C THR A 262 -9.95 -3.87 19.53
N ASP A 263 -11.00 -4.61 19.90
CA ASP A 263 -11.56 -5.68 19.07
C ASP A 263 -10.58 -6.85 18.80
N VAL A 264 -9.67 -7.09 19.74
CA VAL A 264 -8.65 -8.15 19.66
C VAL A 264 -9.28 -9.55 19.77
N PRO A 265 -8.86 -10.56 18.99
CA PRO A 265 -9.39 -11.92 19.09
C PRO A 265 -9.36 -12.46 20.51
N PHE A 266 -10.42 -13.16 20.91
CA PHE A 266 -10.51 -13.75 22.25
C PHE A 266 -9.44 -14.81 22.53
N ASP A 267 -8.81 -15.37 21.50
CA ASP A 267 -7.76 -16.38 21.61
C ASP A 267 -6.38 -15.86 21.16
N VAL A 268 -6.19 -14.54 21.23
CA VAL A 268 -4.95 -13.86 20.85
C VAL A 268 -3.71 -14.47 21.48
N VAL A 269 -2.61 -14.46 20.73
CA VAL A 269 -1.27 -14.71 21.23
C VAL A 269 -0.55 -13.37 21.27
N ALA A 270 -0.13 -12.94 22.46
CA ALA A 270 0.66 -11.73 22.61
C ALA A 270 2.11 -11.99 22.22
N SER A 271 2.76 -11.07 21.51
CA SER A 271 4.18 -11.15 21.15
C SER A 271 4.82 -9.76 21.19
N TRP A 272 6.15 -9.69 21.24
CA TRP A 272 6.90 -8.42 21.32
C TRP A 272 8.26 -8.55 20.63
N LYS A 273 8.86 -7.40 20.33
CA LYS A 273 10.29 -7.30 19.99
C LYS A 273 11.11 -7.27 21.30
N PRO A 274 12.00 -8.25 21.53
CA PRO A 274 12.85 -8.24 22.71
C PRO A 274 13.93 -7.16 22.60
N SER A 275 14.46 -6.72 23.74
CA SER A 275 15.64 -5.86 23.74
C SER A 275 16.88 -6.61 23.22
N ALA A 276 17.83 -5.90 22.60
CA ALA A 276 19.02 -6.52 22.00
C ALA A 276 19.91 -7.31 22.99
N LEU A 277 19.81 -7.03 24.29
CA LEU A 277 20.59 -7.70 25.35
C LEU A 277 19.83 -8.82 26.08
N ALA A 278 18.54 -8.98 25.79
CA ALA A 278 17.70 -9.95 26.46
C ALA A 278 18.03 -11.38 26.06
N VAL A 279 18.08 -12.27 27.05
CA VAL A 279 18.17 -13.73 26.85
C VAL A 279 16.97 -14.47 27.45
N ALA A 280 16.14 -13.76 28.23
CA ALA A 280 14.91 -14.27 28.83
C ALA A 280 13.96 -13.12 29.18
N HIS A 281 12.69 -13.46 29.42
CA HIS A 281 11.59 -12.51 29.56
C HIS A 281 10.70 -12.87 30.76
N ASP A 282 10.33 -11.89 31.58
CA ASP A 282 9.29 -12.02 32.60
C ASP A 282 8.01 -11.33 32.12
N VAL A 283 6.91 -12.07 32.00
CA VAL A 283 5.64 -11.56 31.49
C VAL A 283 4.68 -11.28 32.64
N TYR A 284 4.19 -10.05 32.71
CA TYR A 284 3.17 -9.61 33.66
C TYR A 284 1.87 -9.32 32.89
N PHE A 285 0.74 -9.86 33.34
CA PHE A 285 -0.55 -9.77 32.66
C PHE A 285 -1.69 -9.70 33.67
N GLY A 286 -2.61 -8.74 33.51
CA GLY A 286 -3.75 -8.59 34.40
C GLY A 286 -4.76 -7.52 33.97
N VAL A 287 -5.80 -7.29 34.76
CA VAL A 287 -6.85 -6.28 34.47
C VAL A 287 -6.61 -4.92 35.15
N SER A 288 -5.54 -4.81 35.93
CA SER A 288 -5.20 -3.64 36.74
C SER A 288 -3.86 -3.07 36.29
N PHE A 289 -3.89 -1.88 35.69
CA PHE A 289 -2.69 -1.15 35.30
C PHE A 289 -1.70 -1.01 36.47
N ALA A 290 -2.21 -0.66 37.65
CA ALA A 290 -1.37 -0.43 38.84
C ALA A 290 -0.67 -1.72 39.30
N ASP A 291 -1.38 -2.86 39.32
CA ASP A 291 -0.79 -4.13 39.74
C ASP A 291 0.27 -4.59 38.74
N VAL A 292 -0.01 -4.48 37.43
CA VAL A 292 0.98 -4.76 36.37
C VAL A 292 2.18 -3.83 36.54
N ASN A 293 1.97 -2.51 36.71
CA ASN A 293 3.03 -1.53 36.90
C ASN A 293 3.94 -1.84 38.10
N ASP A 294 3.36 -2.12 39.25
CA ASP A 294 4.09 -2.19 40.52
C ASP A 294 4.67 -3.59 40.80
N ALA A 295 4.29 -4.60 40.02
CA ALA A 295 4.77 -5.97 40.17
C ALA A 295 6.28 -6.11 39.86
N SER A 296 6.91 -7.06 40.55
CA SER A 296 8.28 -7.54 40.32
C SER A 296 8.38 -9.02 40.70
N ARG A 297 9.49 -9.70 40.39
CA ARG A 297 9.73 -11.08 40.87
C ARG A 297 9.58 -11.24 42.39
N ALA A 298 10.00 -10.24 43.17
CA ALA A 298 9.96 -10.27 44.62
C ALA A 298 8.56 -9.98 45.20
N ASP A 299 7.74 -9.24 44.46
CA ASP A 299 6.37 -8.91 44.80
C ASP A 299 5.50 -8.95 43.54
N PRO A 300 5.06 -10.16 43.11
CA PRO A 300 4.46 -10.34 41.79
C PRO A 300 3.04 -9.81 41.65
N LYS A 301 2.42 -9.31 42.74
CA LYS A 301 1.01 -8.83 42.80
C LYS A 301 -0.05 -9.77 42.21
N GLY A 302 0.29 -11.04 41.96
CA GLY A 302 -0.57 -12.01 41.29
C GLY A 302 -0.67 -11.86 39.77
N VAL A 303 0.16 -10.99 39.16
CA VAL A 303 0.13 -10.71 37.71
C VAL A 303 1.38 -11.20 36.97
N LEU A 304 2.43 -11.67 37.66
CA LEU A 304 3.55 -12.38 37.01
C LEU A 304 3.07 -13.75 36.52
N VAL A 305 2.83 -13.87 35.21
CA VAL A 305 2.25 -15.06 34.57
C VAL A 305 3.30 -15.98 33.95
N SER A 306 4.50 -15.46 33.65
CA SER A 306 5.63 -16.25 33.15
C SER A 306 6.95 -15.62 33.64
N GLU A 307 7.86 -16.41 34.19
CA GLU A 307 9.18 -15.95 34.66
C GLU A 307 10.29 -16.61 33.83
N GLY A 308 11.19 -15.80 33.27
CA GLY A 308 12.39 -16.25 32.57
C GLY A 308 12.15 -17.08 31.32
N GLN A 309 11.08 -16.84 30.57
CA GLN A 309 10.83 -17.55 29.31
C GLN A 309 11.77 -17.07 28.21
N THR A 310 12.12 -17.95 27.27
CA THR A 310 12.94 -17.60 26.09
C THR A 310 12.09 -17.33 24.85
N ALA A 311 10.79 -17.65 24.90
CA ALA A 311 9.86 -17.35 23.82
C ALA A 311 9.51 -15.86 23.86
N ILE A 312 9.36 -15.25 22.69
CA ILE A 312 8.92 -13.86 22.50
C ILE A 312 7.39 -13.75 22.33
N GLU A 313 6.68 -14.76 22.82
CA GLU A 313 5.23 -14.89 22.73
C GLU A 313 4.64 -15.43 24.04
N PHE A 314 3.40 -15.03 24.33
CA PHE A 314 2.63 -15.45 25.48
C PHE A 314 1.16 -15.58 25.07
N LYS A 315 0.54 -16.73 25.32
CA LYS A 315 -0.90 -16.94 25.09
C LYS A 315 -1.67 -16.72 26.41
N PRO A 316 -2.43 -15.61 26.55
CA PRO A 316 -3.29 -15.42 27.71
C PRO A 316 -4.38 -16.50 27.78
N ALA A 317 -4.72 -16.92 28.99
CA ALA A 317 -5.85 -17.81 29.25
C ALA A 317 -7.01 -17.02 29.85
N ASP A 318 -8.23 -17.55 29.71
CA ASP A 318 -9.44 -17.06 30.38
C ASP A 318 -9.77 -15.57 30.12
N LEU A 319 -9.52 -15.11 28.89
CA LEU A 319 -9.91 -13.77 28.45
C LEU A 319 -11.43 -13.56 28.61
N GLN A 320 -11.86 -12.29 28.65
CA GLN A 320 -13.29 -11.95 28.77
C GLN A 320 -13.64 -10.97 27.65
N PHE A 321 -14.76 -11.21 26.96
CA PHE A 321 -15.20 -10.33 25.88
C PHE A 321 -15.42 -8.90 26.37
N GLY A 322 -14.87 -7.92 25.64
CA GLY A 322 -14.94 -6.50 25.99
C GLY A 322 -14.09 -6.07 27.19
N GLN A 323 -13.31 -6.97 27.80
CA GLN A 323 -12.40 -6.63 28.90
C GLN A 323 -11.08 -6.09 28.35
N THR A 324 -10.61 -4.99 28.94
CA THR A 324 -9.26 -4.46 28.72
C THR A 324 -8.27 -5.18 29.65
N TYR A 325 -7.18 -5.66 29.09
CA TYR A 325 -6.06 -6.24 29.83
C TYR A 325 -4.83 -5.37 29.68
N PHE A 326 -4.03 -5.30 30.73
CA PHE A 326 -2.73 -4.63 30.78
C PHE A 326 -1.65 -5.69 30.88
N TRP A 327 -0.53 -5.47 30.20
CA TRP A 327 0.58 -6.38 30.20
C TRP A 327 1.91 -5.67 30.00
N ARG A 328 2.98 -6.30 30.45
CA ARG A 328 4.34 -5.80 30.34
C ARG A 328 5.29 -6.97 30.25
N VAL A 329 6.40 -6.79 29.54
CA VAL A 329 7.52 -7.73 29.56
C VAL A 329 8.75 -7.08 30.17
N ASP A 330 9.27 -7.68 31.25
CA ASP A 330 10.57 -7.28 31.80
C ASP A 330 11.67 -8.13 31.15
N GLU A 331 12.67 -7.47 30.58
CA GLU A 331 13.76 -8.08 29.83
C GLU A 331 14.92 -8.48 30.75
N VAL A 332 15.41 -9.71 30.62
CA VAL A 332 16.46 -10.27 31.48
C VAL A 332 17.73 -10.47 30.66
N ASN A 333 18.80 -9.76 31.03
CA ASN A 333 20.07 -9.83 30.32
C ASN A 333 20.83 -11.14 30.53
N GLY A 334 21.74 -11.41 29.60
CA GLY A 334 22.73 -12.49 29.72
C GLY A 334 23.75 -12.28 30.84
N ALA A 335 24.56 -13.30 31.09
CA ALA A 335 25.66 -13.21 32.05
C ALA A 335 26.67 -12.09 31.68
N PRO A 336 27.31 -11.44 32.68
CA PRO A 336 27.37 -11.81 34.09
C PRO A 336 26.38 -11.11 35.02
N ASP A 337 25.72 -10.04 34.59
CA ASP A 337 24.93 -9.17 35.49
C ASP A 337 23.48 -9.66 35.66
N ASN A 338 22.89 -10.34 34.67
CA ASN A 338 21.50 -10.83 34.69
C ASN A 338 20.50 -9.73 35.11
N THR A 339 20.80 -8.48 34.72
CA THR A 339 20.00 -7.32 35.08
C THR A 339 18.61 -7.45 34.46
N ILE A 340 17.58 -7.09 35.23
CA ILE A 340 16.18 -7.08 34.79
C ILE A 340 15.81 -5.63 34.43
N PHE A 341 15.41 -5.42 33.19
CA PHE A 341 14.93 -4.14 32.67
C PHE A 341 13.41 -4.17 32.61
N LYS A 342 12.79 -3.26 33.35
CA LYS A 342 11.33 -3.16 33.38
C LYS A 342 10.81 -2.65 32.02
N GLY A 343 9.85 -3.35 31.42
CA GLY A 343 9.22 -2.93 30.17
C GLY A 343 8.25 -1.76 30.31
N GLU A 344 7.72 -1.30 29.17
CA GLU A 344 6.55 -0.41 29.15
C GLU A 344 5.28 -1.23 29.28
N ILE A 345 4.18 -0.59 29.71
CA ILE A 345 2.91 -1.27 29.95
C ILE A 345 2.04 -1.04 28.74
N TRP A 346 1.63 -2.12 28.11
CA TRP A 346 0.70 -2.12 27.01
C TRP A 346 -0.67 -2.60 27.46
N SER A 347 -1.68 -2.32 26.65
CA SER A 347 -3.03 -2.78 26.87
C SER A 347 -3.70 -3.23 25.58
N PHE A 348 -4.72 -4.07 25.72
CA PHE A 348 -5.65 -4.33 24.62
C PHE A 348 -7.03 -4.66 25.17
N THR A 349 -8.06 -4.40 24.37
CA THR A 349 -9.45 -4.73 24.65
C THR A 349 -9.88 -5.89 23.77
N VAL A 350 -10.25 -6.99 24.41
CA VAL A 350 -10.79 -8.18 23.75
C VAL A 350 -12.08 -7.82 23.04
N GLU A 351 -12.32 -8.42 21.87
CA GLU A 351 -13.53 -8.27 21.08
C GLU A 351 -14.82 -8.31 21.92
N PRO A 352 -15.85 -7.53 21.55
CA PRO A 352 -17.09 -7.53 22.31
C PRO A 352 -17.88 -8.84 22.10
N LEU A 353 -18.71 -9.18 23.07
CA LEU A 353 -19.60 -10.34 22.97
C LEU A 353 -20.62 -10.15 21.84
N SER A 354 -21.08 -8.91 21.65
CA SER A 354 -22.13 -8.53 20.70
C SER A 354 -21.71 -7.31 19.87
N TYR A 355 -22.07 -7.27 18.60
CA TYR A 355 -21.80 -6.13 17.70
C TYR A 355 -23.07 -5.36 17.37
N PRO A 356 -22.98 -4.06 17.07
CA PRO A 356 -24.13 -3.29 16.62
C PRO A 356 -24.65 -3.81 15.27
N VAL A 357 -25.96 -3.73 15.07
CA VAL A 357 -26.64 -4.04 13.81
C VAL A 357 -27.70 -2.98 13.52
N THR A 358 -27.67 -2.44 12.30
CA THR A 358 -28.63 -1.43 11.85
C THR A 358 -29.81 -2.10 11.16
N PRO A 359 -31.06 -1.82 11.57
CA PRO A 359 -32.24 -2.24 10.81
C PRO A 359 -32.22 -1.68 9.38
N ILE A 360 -32.73 -2.44 8.41
CA ILE A 360 -32.88 -1.98 7.02
C ILE A 360 -34.09 -1.07 6.84
N ALA A 361 -35.04 -1.09 7.77
CA ALA A 361 -36.21 -0.22 7.75
C ALA A 361 -36.72 0.08 9.15
N ALA A 362 -37.22 1.30 9.32
CA ALA A 362 -38.05 1.71 10.45
C ALA A 362 -39.41 2.20 9.93
N THR A 363 -40.49 1.65 10.48
CA THR A 363 -41.87 2.04 10.15
C THR A 363 -42.62 2.36 11.43
N ALA A 364 -43.56 3.30 11.39
CA ALA A 364 -44.30 3.70 12.59
C ALA A 364 -45.79 3.83 12.30
N SER A 365 -46.59 3.84 13.37
CA SER A 365 -48.05 4.02 13.27
C SER A 365 -48.43 5.34 12.63
N SER A 366 -47.62 6.38 12.85
CA SER A 366 -47.73 7.70 12.25
C SER A 366 -46.43 8.47 12.45
N PHE A 367 -46.25 9.54 11.69
CA PHE A 367 -45.21 10.54 11.94
C PHE A 367 -45.68 11.93 11.50
N GLN A 368 -45.00 12.98 11.98
CA GLN A 368 -45.28 14.37 11.61
C GLN A 368 -44.19 14.93 10.70
N GLN A 369 -44.58 15.55 9.58
CA GLN A 369 -43.67 16.28 8.68
C GLN A 369 -42.42 15.45 8.31
N SER A 370 -41.23 15.97 8.60
CA SER A 370 -39.92 15.36 8.36
C SER A 370 -39.37 14.56 9.57
N TYR A 371 -40.16 14.37 10.64
CA TYR A 371 -39.75 13.63 11.86
C TYR A 371 -40.01 12.13 11.69
N VAL A 372 -39.38 11.57 10.67
CA VAL A 372 -39.67 10.23 10.14
C VAL A 372 -39.08 9.13 11.03
N PRO A 373 -39.66 7.90 11.05
CA PRO A 373 -39.14 6.81 11.86
C PRO A 373 -37.69 6.42 11.55
N GLN A 374 -37.22 6.65 10.33
CA GLN A 374 -35.84 6.39 9.90
C GLN A 374 -34.80 7.19 10.69
N ASN A 375 -35.19 8.34 11.25
CA ASN A 375 -34.31 9.12 12.13
C ASN A 375 -33.84 8.33 13.35
N THR A 376 -34.55 7.26 13.73
CA THR A 376 -34.18 6.44 14.88
C THR A 376 -33.11 5.38 14.61
N ILE A 377 -32.63 5.25 13.37
CA ILE A 377 -31.66 4.20 12.95
C ILE A 377 -30.60 4.71 11.98
N ASN A 378 -30.61 6.00 11.63
CA ASN A 378 -29.73 6.59 10.63
C ASN A 378 -28.63 7.46 11.25
N GLY A 379 -28.52 7.51 12.58
CA GLY A 379 -27.55 8.34 13.29
C GLY A 379 -27.83 9.84 13.20
N SER A 380 -29.03 10.25 12.77
CA SER A 380 -29.38 11.67 12.70
C SER A 380 -29.25 12.30 14.09
N GLY A 381 -28.54 13.42 14.17
CA GLY A 381 -28.29 14.11 15.43
C GLY A 381 -27.26 13.47 16.35
N LEU A 382 -26.71 12.29 16.06
CA LEU A 382 -25.59 11.72 16.83
C LEU A 382 -24.24 12.32 16.42
N ASN A 383 -23.42 12.66 17.41
CA ASN A 383 -22.02 13.02 17.20
C ASN A 383 -21.07 11.82 17.44
N ALA A 384 -19.76 12.03 17.24
CA ALA A 384 -18.74 11.00 17.46
C ALA A 384 -18.63 10.51 18.92
N ALA A 385 -19.17 11.24 19.88
CA ALA A 385 -19.20 10.87 21.30
C ALA A 385 -20.53 10.16 21.69
N ASP A 386 -21.34 9.74 20.71
CA ASP A 386 -22.66 9.14 20.93
C ASP A 386 -23.67 10.06 21.65
N GLU A 387 -23.45 11.38 21.58
CA GLU A 387 -24.38 12.38 22.12
C GLU A 387 -25.37 12.84 21.05
N HIS A 388 -26.66 12.86 21.37
CA HIS A 388 -27.72 13.24 20.45
C HIS A 388 -28.06 14.73 20.53
N SER A 389 -28.33 15.34 19.38
CA SER A 389 -28.74 16.74 19.22
C SER A 389 -30.05 17.09 19.94
N LEU A 390 -30.35 18.38 20.02
CA LEU A 390 -31.61 18.93 20.53
C LEU A 390 -32.67 19.16 19.44
N LEU A 391 -32.34 18.89 18.18
CA LEU A 391 -33.18 19.24 17.03
C LEU A 391 -34.26 18.17 16.83
N LEU A 392 -35.52 18.59 16.83
CA LEU A 392 -36.64 17.68 16.54
C LEU A 392 -36.55 17.07 15.13
N ALA A 393 -35.93 17.76 14.17
CA ALA A 393 -35.69 17.24 12.82
C ALA A 393 -34.85 15.95 12.81
N ASP A 394 -34.06 15.72 13.87
CA ASP A 394 -33.19 14.56 14.00
C ASP A 394 -33.88 13.39 14.72
N MET A 395 -35.15 13.52 15.09
CA MET A 395 -35.89 12.54 15.88
C MET A 395 -37.11 12.03 15.11
N TRP A 396 -37.66 10.89 15.52
CA TRP A 396 -39.01 10.49 15.14
C TRP A 396 -40.04 11.14 16.07
N MET A 397 -41.17 11.59 15.53
CA MET A 397 -42.31 12.04 16.32
C MET A 397 -43.63 11.57 15.72
N SER A 398 -44.46 10.93 16.54
CA SER A 398 -45.76 10.41 16.14
C SER A 398 -46.80 11.51 15.88
N GLY A 399 -47.86 11.17 15.15
CA GLY A 399 -49.08 11.97 15.17
C GLY A 399 -49.79 11.91 16.53
N PRO A 400 -50.85 12.73 16.73
CA PRO A 400 -51.59 12.80 18.00
C PRO A 400 -52.60 11.66 18.21
N ALA A 401 -52.88 10.86 17.17
CA ALA A 401 -53.81 9.74 17.27
C ALA A 401 -53.06 8.45 17.61
N GLY A 402 -53.46 7.80 18.71
CA GLY A 402 -52.96 6.48 19.09
C GLY A 402 -53.61 5.35 18.26
N PRO A 403 -53.05 4.13 18.31
CA PRO A 403 -51.88 3.71 19.10
C PRO A 403 -50.54 4.22 18.51
N HIS A 404 -49.55 4.42 19.38
CA HIS A 404 -48.19 4.81 18.99
C HIS A 404 -47.27 3.59 18.99
N TRP A 405 -46.76 3.23 17.82
CA TRP A 405 -45.76 2.17 17.71
C TRP A 405 -44.73 2.51 16.64
N ILE A 406 -43.53 1.96 16.81
CA ILE A 406 -42.45 1.96 15.82
C ILE A 406 -41.91 0.53 15.69
N GLN A 407 -41.59 0.11 14.47
CA GLN A 407 -41.17 -1.24 14.11
C GLN A 407 -39.91 -1.17 13.25
N TYR A 408 -38.99 -2.07 13.55
CA TYR A 408 -37.70 -2.24 12.91
C TYR A 408 -37.65 -3.58 12.19
N GLU A 409 -37.14 -3.58 10.96
CA GLU A 409 -36.88 -4.80 10.17
C GLU A 409 -35.38 -4.93 9.90
N PHE A 410 -34.86 -6.14 10.06
CA PHE A 410 -33.50 -6.53 9.69
C PHE A 410 -33.48 -7.31 8.37
N ASP A 411 -32.33 -7.34 7.70
CA ASP A 411 -32.11 -8.05 6.44
C ASP A 411 -32.25 -9.58 6.59
N LYS A 412 -31.90 -10.10 7.76
CA LYS A 412 -32.03 -11.50 8.16
C LYS A 412 -32.41 -11.62 9.63
N THR A 413 -32.55 -12.86 10.09
CA THR A 413 -32.69 -13.15 11.52
C THR A 413 -31.35 -12.98 12.24
N TYR A 414 -31.34 -12.25 13.35
CA TYR A 414 -30.20 -12.08 14.24
C TYR A 414 -30.50 -12.67 15.62
N THR A 415 -29.44 -13.06 16.33
CA THR A 415 -29.50 -13.38 17.76
C THR A 415 -29.31 -12.08 18.54
N LEU A 416 -30.39 -11.35 18.83
CA LEU A 416 -30.34 -10.02 19.44
C LEU A 416 -29.92 -10.09 20.91
N ASP A 417 -28.90 -9.31 21.29
CA ASP A 417 -28.35 -9.22 22.64
C ASP A 417 -29.05 -8.13 23.46
N LYS A 418 -29.02 -6.89 22.95
CA LYS A 418 -29.54 -5.70 23.63
C LYS A 418 -29.91 -4.60 22.65
N MET A 419 -30.70 -3.63 23.11
CA MET A 419 -31.02 -2.38 22.43
C MET A 419 -30.70 -1.21 23.33
N TRP A 420 -29.90 -0.26 22.85
CA TRP A 420 -29.70 1.04 23.49
C TRP A 420 -30.72 2.03 22.95
N VAL A 421 -31.21 2.91 23.82
CA VAL A 421 -32.26 3.87 23.47
C VAL A 421 -31.82 5.27 23.85
N TRP A 422 -31.79 6.15 22.85
CA TRP A 422 -31.84 7.59 23.01
C TRP A 422 -33.30 8.00 22.90
N ASN A 423 -33.88 8.35 24.04
CA ASN A 423 -35.22 8.93 24.11
C ASN A 423 -35.27 10.36 23.53
N ALA A 424 -36.47 10.92 23.32
CA ALA A 424 -36.62 12.29 22.81
C ALA A 424 -35.76 13.30 23.59
N ASN A 425 -34.96 14.11 22.89
CA ASN A 425 -33.96 14.99 23.53
C ASN A 425 -34.14 16.48 23.22
N GLN A 426 -35.34 16.91 22.83
CA GLN A 426 -35.56 18.34 22.59
C GLN A 426 -35.34 19.14 23.87
N ILE A 427 -34.97 20.42 23.76
CA ILE A 427 -34.83 21.31 24.93
C ILE A 427 -36.12 21.39 25.77
N VAL A 428 -37.25 21.04 25.15
CA VAL A 428 -38.58 21.02 25.76
C VAL A 428 -38.92 19.74 26.51
N GLU A 429 -38.08 18.71 26.43
CA GLU A 429 -38.40 17.37 26.94
C GLU A 429 -38.66 17.39 28.44
N ALA A 430 -37.83 18.07 29.23
CA ALA A 430 -37.95 18.11 30.68
C ALA A 430 -39.29 18.70 31.18
N PHE A 431 -40.01 19.46 30.35
CA PHE A 431 -41.27 20.11 30.72
C PHE A 431 -42.49 19.65 29.91
N VAL A 432 -42.31 19.19 28.66
CA VAL A 432 -43.40 18.64 27.85
C VAL A 432 -43.47 17.13 27.90
N GLY A 433 -42.34 16.42 27.97
CA GLY A 433 -42.27 14.96 28.11
C GLY A 433 -42.77 14.17 26.89
N PHE A 434 -42.24 14.42 25.70
CA PHE A 434 -42.61 13.64 24.50
C PHE A 434 -41.99 12.24 24.49
N GLY A 435 -40.90 12.04 25.24
CA GLY A 435 -40.18 10.79 25.30
C GLY A 435 -41.06 9.61 25.71
N ALA A 436 -40.81 8.45 25.10
CA ALA A 436 -41.47 7.20 25.46
C ALA A 436 -41.15 6.83 26.92
N LYS A 437 -42.12 6.33 27.67
CA LYS A 437 -41.95 5.97 29.09
C LYS A 437 -42.25 4.50 29.33
N ASP A 438 -43.52 4.10 29.23
CA ASP A 438 -43.94 2.71 29.32
C ASP A 438 -44.02 2.13 27.91
N VAL A 439 -43.20 1.12 27.61
CA VAL A 439 -43.02 0.57 26.26
C VAL A 439 -43.11 -0.95 26.31
N THR A 440 -44.04 -1.52 25.56
CA THR A 440 -44.05 -2.95 25.26
C THR A 440 -43.11 -3.20 24.09
N VAL A 441 -42.09 -4.03 24.28
CA VAL A 441 -41.21 -4.50 23.19
C VAL A 441 -41.66 -5.89 22.77
N GLU A 442 -41.84 -6.08 21.47
CA GLU A 442 -42.20 -7.35 20.86
C GLU A 442 -41.18 -7.70 19.77
N TYR A 443 -40.94 -8.98 19.55
CA TYR A 443 -40.05 -9.46 18.49
C TYR A 443 -40.68 -10.57 17.67
N SER A 444 -40.23 -10.72 16.44
CA SER A 444 -40.75 -11.69 15.48
C SER A 444 -39.68 -12.12 14.47
N VAL A 445 -39.83 -13.32 13.91
CA VAL A 445 -39.03 -13.81 12.77
C VAL A 445 -39.73 -13.61 11.43
N ASP A 446 -41.07 -13.48 11.43
CA ASP A 446 -41.92 -13.45 10.23
C ASP A 446 -42.70 -12.13 10.07
N GLY A 447 -42.69 -11.25 11.08
CA GLY A 447 -43.42 -9.99 11.11
C GLY A 447 -44.93 -10.14 11.34
N ALA A 448 -45.42 -11.37 11.55
CA ALA A 448 -46.84 -11.69 11.73
C ALA A 448 -47.12 -12.24 13.13
N THR A 449 -46.26 -13.14 13.62
CA THR A 449 -46.34 -13.75 14.94
C THR A 449 -45.38 -13.04 15.87
N TRP A 450 -45.93 -12.36 16.88
CA TRP A 450 -45.17 -11.51 17.79
C TRP A 450 -45.07 -12.14 19.19
N THR A 451 -43.88 -12.09 19.77
CA THR A 451 -43.62 -12.49 21.16
C THR A 451 -43.24 -11.26 21.96
N THR A 452 -43.92 -11.03 23.08
CA THR A 452 -43.57 -9.95 24.02
C THR A 452 -42.25 -10.27 24.72
N LEU A 453 -41.35 -9.29 24.75
CA LEU A 453 -40.09 -9.35 25.49
C LEU A 453 -40.37 -9.03 26.96
N GLU A 454 -40.01 -9.96 27.85
CA GLU A 454 -40.17 -9.80 29.29
C GLU A 454 -39.05 -8.93 29.89
N GLY A 455 -39.34 -8.23 30.98
CA GLY A 455 -38.32 -7.49 31.73
C GLY A 455 -37.82 -6.20 31.07
N VAL A 456 -38.59 -5.63 30.14
CA VAL A 456 -38.30 -4.31 29.55
C VAL A 456 -38.36 -3.24 30.66
N PRO A 457 -37.29 -2.46 30.89
CA PRO A 457 -37.31 -1.37 31.85
C PRO A 457 -38.19 -0.22 31.36
N GLU A 458 -38.70 0.60 32.29
CA GLU A 458 -39.26 1.91 31.94
C GLU A 458 -38.18 2.76 31.26
N PHE A 459 -38.51 3.38 30.13
CA PHE A 459 -37.56 4.20 29.38
C PHE A 459 -37.31 5.51 30.13
N ALA A 460 -36.04 5.78 30.43
CA ALA A 460 -35.64 7.00 31.11
C ALA A 460 -35.92 8.23 30.21
N GLN A 461 -36.36 9.32 30.83
CA GLN A 461 -36.63 10.58 30.14
C GLN A 461 -35.32 11.15 29.55
N GLY A 462 -35.38 11.71 28.34
CA GLY A 462 -34.24 12.42 27.76
C GLY A 462 -33.86 13.65 28.58
N THR A 463 -32.58 14.03 28.56
CA THR A 463 -32.08 15.13 29.41
C THR A 463 -32.40 16.52 28.84
N GLY A 464 -32.68 16.61 27.53
CA GLY A 464 -32.82 17.89 26.83
C GLY A 464 -31.50 18.65 26.72
N ALA A 465 -30.36 17.95 26.77
CA ALA A 465 -29.02 18.52 26.71
C ALA A 465 -28.25 17.99 25.49
N ALA A 466 -27.34 18.81 24.95
CA ALA A 466 -26.52 18.41 23.80
C ALA A 466 -25.54 17.28 24.12
N THR A 467 -25.30 16.99 25.40
CA THR A 467 -24.43 15.90 25.90
C THR A 467 -25.19 14.62 26.21
N TYR A 468 -26.35 14.41 25.57
CA TYR A 468 -27.26 13.32 25.91
C TYR A 468 -26.88 12.02 25.21
N THR A 469 -26.46 11.02 25.98
CA THR A 469 -26.19 9.66 25.51
C THR A 469 -27.34 8.70 25.84
N ALA A 470 -27.31 7.49 25.27
CA ALA A 470 -28.29 6.45 25.57
C ALA A 470 -28.35 6.21 27.08
N ASN A 471 -29.54 6.36 27.66
CA ASN A 471 -29.75 6.24 29.10
C ASN A 471 -30.63 5.04 29.47
N THR A 472 -31.07 4.26 28.47
CA THR A 472 -31.88 3.06 28.65
C THR A 472 -31.29 1.93 27.82
N VAL A 473 -31.14 0.76 28.45
CA VAL A 473 -30.70 -0.49 27.80
C VAL A 473 -31.79 -1.55 28.00
N VAL A 474 -32.30 -2.09 26.90
CA VAL A 474 -33.25 -3.21 26.90
C VAL A 474 -32.48 -4.49 26.55
N ASN A 475 -32.48 -5.47 27.44
CA ASN A 475 -31.80 -6.75 27.21
C ASN A 475 -32.74 -7.71 26.47
N PHE A 476 -32.28 -8.25 25.35
CA PHE A 476 -33.01 -9.23 24.53
C PHE A 476 -32.69 -10.67 24.92
N GLY A 477 -31.61 -10.92 25.67
CA GLY A 477 -31.29 -12.25 26.17
C GLY A 477 -31.01 -13.27 25.06
N SER A 478 -30.43 -12.82 23.94
CA SER A 478 -30.11 -13.66 22.77
C SER A 478 -31.33 -14.27 22.07
N VAL A 479 -32.47 -13.56 22.01
CA VAL A 479 -33.62 -14.01 21.20
C VAL A 479 -33.33 -13.90 19.71
N THR A 480 -33.85 -14.84 18.92
CA THR A 480 -33.77 -14.80 17.46
C THR A 480 -34.90 -13.95 16.90
N ALA A 481 -34.57 -12.88 16.19
CA ALA A 481 -35.56 -11.96 15.61
C ALA A 481 -35.08 -11.37 14.27
N ARG A 482 -36.03 -11.12 13.38
CA ARG A 482 -35.88 -10.28 12.17
C ARG A 482 -36.67 -8.97 12.29
N PHE A 483 -37.65 -8.92 13.18
CA PHE A 483 -38.47 -7.75 13.43
C PHE A 483 -38.53 -7.45 14.92
N VAL A 484 -38.48 -6.17 15.27
CA VAL A 484 -38.72 -5.66 16.63
C VAL A 484 -39.74 -4.55 16.57
N LYS A 485 -40.71 -4.55 17.48
CA LYS A 485 -41.75 -3.53 17.57
C LYS A 485 -41.83 -2.96 18.97
N LEU A 486 -41.80 -1.64 19.07
CA LEU A 486 -42.00 -0.88 20.30
C LEU A 486 -43.41 -0.29 20.25
N THR A 487 -44.28 -0.71 21.17
CA THR A 487 -45.59 -0.11 21.39
C THR A 487 -45.50 0.80 22.61
N ILE A 488 -45.67 2.11 22.40
CA ILE A 488 -45.50 3.12 23.44
C ILE A 488 -46.85 3.33 24.14
N ASN A 489 -46.96 2.80 25.36
CA ASN A 489 -48.18 2.82 26.17
C ASN A 489 -48.38 4.18 26.87
N SER A 490 -47.29 4.84 27.25
CA SER A 490 -47.32 6.21 27.79
C SER A 490 -46.02 6.99 27.52
N ASN A 491 -46.10 8.32 27.59
CA ASN A 491 -44.97 9.25 27.53
C ASN A 491 -44.76 9.95 28.89
N TRP A 492 -43.69 10.73 29.02
CA TRP A 492 -43.37 11.48 30.26
C TRP A 492 -44.30 12.68 30.53
N GLY A 493 -45.00 13.15 29.50
CA GLY A 493 -45.67 14.43 29.44
C GLY A 493 -47.13 14.48 29.81
N GLY A 494 -47.88 13.38 29.62
CA GLY A 494 -49.29 13.20 29.99
C GLY A 494 -50.33 14.18 29.39
N VAL A 495 -49.90 15.32 28.84
CA VAL A 495 -50.72 16.42 28.31
C VAL A 495 -50.71 16.43 26.79
N ALA A 496 -49.57 16.13 26.17
CA ALA A 496 -49.46 15.93 24.73
C ALA A 496 -49.60 14.43 24.40
N PRO A 497 -50.50 14.04 23.48
CA PRO A 497 -50.67 12.63 23.13
C PRO A 497 -49.54 12.09 22.25
N GLN A 498 -48.76 12.96 21.58
CA GLN A 498 -47.63 12.51 20.74
C GLN A 498 -46.50 11.88 21.55
N THR A 499 -45.75 10.99 20.92
CA THR A 499 -44.50 10.48 21.45
C THR A 499 -43.35 10.62 20.46
N SER A 500 -42.13 10.62 20.96
CA SER A 500 -40.92 10.79 20.17
C SER A 500 -39.80 9.90 20.69
N LEU A 501 -38.92 9.48 19.77
CA LEU A 501 -37.67 8.79 20.06
C LEU A 501 -36.58 9.42 19.18
N SER A 502 -35.37 9.50 19.73
CA SER A 502 -34.19 10.03 19.05
C SER A 502 -33.54 8.95 18.19
N GLU A 503 -32.97 7.93 18.83
CA GLU A 503 -32.20 6.85 18.17
C GLU A 503 -32.37 5.55 18.95
N VAL A 504 -32.32 4.41 18.26
CA VAL A 504 -32.12 3.10 18.87
C VAL A 504 -30.96 2.37 18.21
N ARG A 505 -30.16 1.68 19.01
CA ARG A 505 -29.06 0.85 18.50
C ARG A 505 -29.23 -0.58 18.98
N PHE A 506 -29.41 -1.50 18.04
CA PHE A 506 -29.49 -2.92 18.31
C PHE A 506 -28.11 -3.56 18.29
N PHE A 507 -27.93 -4.58 19.13
CA PHE A 507 -26.72 -5.40 19.18
C PHE A 507 -27.11 -6.87 19.01
N TYR A 508 -26.25 -7.65 18.37
CA TYR A 508 -26.43 -9.08 18.18
C TYR A 508 -25.18 -9.87 18.58
N VAL A 509 -25.38 -11.10 19.04
CA VAL A 509 -24.31 -12.08 19.26
C VAL A 509 -24.02 -12.77 17.92
N PRO A 510 -22.79 -12.68 17.36
CA PRO A 510 -22.46 -13.39 16.13
C PRO A 510 -22.39 -14.89 16.42
N VAL A 511 -23.24 -15.66 15.76
CA VAL A 511 -23.26 -17.13 15.86
C VAL A 511 -22.72 -17.80 14.60
N GLN A 512 -22.54 -17.03 13.53
CA GLN A 512 -21.92 -17.44 12.26
C GLN A 512 -20.49 -16.89 12.22
N ALA A 513 -19.63 -17.53 11.41
CA ALA A 513 -18.31 -17.01 11.10
C ALA A 513 -18.43 -15.64 10.42
N PHE A 514 -17.53 -14.70 10.76
CA PHE A 514 -17.55 -13.35 10.22
C PHE A 514 -16.14 -12.78 10.10
N ARG A 515 -15.98 -11.64 9.40
CA ARG A 515 -14.68 -10.98 9.13
C ARG A 515 -13.61 -11.96 8.62
N PRO A 516 -13.82 -12.54 7.43
CA PRO A 516 -12.85 -13.44 6.81
C PRO A 516 -11.54 -12.73 6.47
N GLN A 517 -10.47 -13.51 6.50
CA GLN A 517 -9.18 -13.24 5.87
C GLN A 517 -8.86 -14.42 4.94
N PRO A 518 -8.48 -14.19 3.68
CA PRO A 518 -8.46 -12.90 2.97
C PRO A 518 -9.81 -12.19 3.00
N ALA A 519 -9.77 -10.86 2.94
CA ALA A 519 -10.98 -10.03 2.93
C ALA A 519 -11.90 -10.42 1.75
N VAL A 520 -13.19 -10.20 1.90
CA VAL A 520 -14.16 -10.53 0.85
C VAL A 520 -13.84 -9.72 -0.42
N GLY A 521 -13.61 -10.42 -1.52
CA GLY A 521 -13.25 -9.83 -2.80
C GLY A 521 -11.77 -9.43 -2.92
N ALA A 522 -10.91 -9.85 -1.98
CA ALA A 522 -9.48 -9.61 -2.08
C ALA A 522 -8.92 -10.19 -3.39
N THR A 523 -8.07 -9.42 -4.06
CA THR A 523 -7.29 -9.82 -5.24
C THR A 523 -5.83 -10.00 -4.85
N ASP A 524 -5.01 -10.56 -5.74
CA ASP A 524 -3.58 -10.79 -5.53
C ASP A 524 -3.26 -11.55 -4.24
N VAL A 525 -4.15 -12.47 -3.88
CA VAL A 525 -3.97 -13.33 -2.71
C VAL A 525 -2.95 -14.42 -3.04
N SER A 526 -1.89 -14.54 -2.23
CA SER A 526 -0.89 -15.59 -2.44
C SER A 526 -1.52 -16.98 -2.50
N VAL A 527 -1.05 -17.82 -3.42
CA VAL A 527 -1.51 -19.23 -3.49
C VAL A 527 -1.11 -20.07 -2.27
N ALA A 528 -0.24 -19.54 -1.40
CA ALA A 528 0.13 -20.10 -0.11
C ALA A 528 -0.64 -19.48 1.09
N THR A 529 -1.67 -18.67 0.82
CA THR A 529 -2.43 -17.98 1.87
C THR A 529 -3.11 -18.94 2.84
N ASP A 530 -3.31 -18.46 4.06
CA ASP A 530 -4.20 -19.07 5.03
C ASP A 530 -5.54 -18.34 5.07
N LEU A 531 -6.60 -19.13 5.18
CA LEU A 531 -7.93 -18.61 5.47
C LEU A 531 -8.08 -18.51 6.99
N SER A 532 -8.52 -17.37 7.52
CA SER A 532 -8.92 -17.24 8.92
C SER A 532 -10.21 -16.42 9.07
N TRP A 533 -10.91 -16.55 10.18
CA TRP A 533 -12.18 -15.84 10.41
C TRP A 533 -12.40 -15.60 11.90
N ARG A 534 -13.31 -14.68 12.22
CA ARG A 534 -13.81 -14.56 13.60
C ARG A 534 -14.84 -15.65 13.86
N PRO A 535 -14.63 -16.48 14.90
CA PRO A 535 -15.53 -17.55 15.22
C PRO A 535 -16.85 -17.02 15.81
N GLY A 536 -17.95 -17.68 15.48
CA GLY A 536 -19.21 -17.46 16.17
C GLY A 536 -19.06 -17.73 17.69
N ARG A 537 -19.73 -16.94 18.55
CA ARG A 537 -19.58 -17.01 20.03
C ARG A 537 -20.02 -18.33 20.65
N LYS A 538 -20.68 -19.18 19.88
CA LYS A 538 -21.15 -20.50 20.29
C LYS A 538 -20.29 -21.62 19.71
N ALA A 539 -19.38 -21.31 18.80
CA ALA A 539 -18.60 -22.27 18.05
C ALA A 539 -17.63 -23.05 18.92
N THR A 540 -17.46 -24.32 18.57
CA THR A 540 -16.49 -25.26 19.16
C THR A 540 -15.66 -25.96 18.08
N SER A 541 -16.12 -25.90 16.83
CA SER A 541 -15.43 -26.35 15.63
C SER A 541 -16.07 -25.67 14.41
N HIS A 542 -15.39 -25.78 13.28
CA HIS A 542 -15.73 -25.06 12.05
C HIS A 542 -15.75 -26.03 10.88
N LYS A 543 -16.78 -25.96 10.04
CA LYS A 543 -16.89 -26.76 8.82
C LYS A 543 -16.70 -25.88 7.60
N ILE A 544 -15.62 -26.12 6.87
CA ILE A 544 -15.10 -25.24 5.82
C ILE A 544 -15.24 -25.91 4.47
N ALA A 545 -15.84 -25.21 3.52
CA ALA A 545 -15.85 -25.60 2.11
C ALA A 545 -15.15 -24.52 1.28
N ILE A 546 -14.36 -24.93 0.29
CA ILE A 546 -13.69 -24.04 -0.66
C ILE A 546 -13.71 -24.65 -2.07
N GLY A 547 -13.88 -23.82 -3.10
CA GLY A 547 -13.86 -24.25 -4.50
C GLY A 547 -14.13 -23.10 -5.46
N THR A 548 -14.12 -23.39 -6.77
CA THR A 548 -14.33 -22.40 -7.84
C THR A 548 -15.80 -22.28 -8.26
N ASP A 549 -16.69 -23.15 -7.77
CA ASP A 549 -18.14 -23.10 -7.98
C ASP A 549 -18.84 -22.58 -6.71
N SER A 550 -19.34 -21.35 -6.79
CA SER A 550 -20.01 -20.67 -5.66
C SER A 550 -21.25 -21.42 -5.17
N ALA A 551 -22.02 -22.07 -6.06
CA ALA A 551 -23.22 -22.80 -5.70
C ALA A 551 -22.87 -24.13 -5.00
N ALA A 552 -21.82 -24.81 -5.46
CA ALA A 552 -21.31 -26.01 -4.79
C ALA A 552 -20.77 -25.71 -3.38
N VAL A 553 -20.04 -24.61 -3.23
CA VAL A 553 -19.53 -24.12 -1.93
C VAL A 553 -20.69 -23.73 -1.00
N ALA A 554 -21.71 -23.03 -1.51
CA ALA A 554 -22.90 -22.69 -0.73
C ALA A 554 -23.59 -23.94 -0.15
N ALA A 555 -23.63 -25.03 -0.93
CA ALA A 555 -24.16 -26.33 -0.52
C ALA A 555 -23.23 -27.14 0.40
N GLY A 556 -22.03 -26.65 0.71
CA GLY A 556 -21.06 -27.32 1.58
C GLY A 556 -20.34 -28.50 0.92
N ALA A 557 -20.21 -28.50 -0.41
CA ALA A 557 -19.49 -29.55 -1.12
C ALA A 557 -18.02 -29.59 -0.70
N GLY A 558 -17.50 -30.80 -0.42
CA GLY A 558 -16.10 -31.00 -0.04
C GLY A 558 -15.73 -30.49 1.36
N ALA A 559 -16.73 -30.18 2.21
CA ALA A 559 -16.45 -29.53 3.48
C ALA A 559 -15.61 -30.39 4.46
N GLN A 560 -14.69 -29.75 5.16
CA GLN A 560 -13.82 -30.35 6.18
C GLN A 560 -14.08 -29.69 7.54
N THR A 561 -13.94 -30.45 8.62
CA THR A 561 -14.10 -29.91 9.98
C THR A 561 -12.73 -29.67 10.61
N VAL A 562 -12.52 -28.46 11.12
CA VAL A 562 -11.34 -28.05 11.87
C VAL A 562 -11.74 -27.50 13.25
N THR A 563 -10.79 -27.50 14.18
CA THR A 563 -10.99 -26.95 15.54
C THR A 563 -10.47 -25.53 15.70
N GLU A 564 -9.48 -25.15 14.90
CA GLU A 564 -8.92 -23.80 14.87
C GLU A 564 -9.70 -22.93 13.88
N HIS A 565 -9.77 -21.62 14.11
CA HIS A 565 -10.40 -20.68 13.17
C HIS A 565 -9.49 -20.28 12.00
N ARG A 566 -8.61 -21.19 11.58
CA ARG A 566 -7.65 -21.05 10.47
C ARG A 566 -7.63 -22.32 9.62
N TYR A 567 -7.41 -22.16 8.31
CA TYR A 567 -7.32 -23.26 7.35
C TYR A 567 -6.39 -22.89 6.18
N THR A 568 -5.38 -23.73 5.93
CA THR A 568 -4.48 -23.62 4.77
C THR A 568 -5.00 -24.48 3.63
N PRO A 569 -5.41 -23.92 2.48
CA PRO A 569 -5.80 -24.73 1.33
C PRO A 569 -4.58 -25.36 0.65
N ASP A 570 -4.64 -26.65 0.33
CA ASP A 570 -3.47 -27.38 -0.19
C ASP A 570 -3.04 -26.97 -1.62
N ASN A 571 -3.96 -26.54 -2.49
CA ASN A 571 -3.70 -26.37 -3.92
C ASN A 571 -4.57 -25.27 -4.54
N LEU A 572 -4.32 -24.01 -4.19
CA LEU A 572 -4.89 -22.89 -4.94
C LEU A 572 -4.17 -22.73 -6.29
N ALA A 573 -4.91 -22.53 -7.37
CA ALA A 573 -4.35 -22.22 -8.68
C ALA A 573 -4.14 -20.71 -8.82
N LEU A 574 -3.11 -20.27 -9.55
CA LEU A 574 -2.89 -18.86 -9.90
C LEU A 574 -4.03 -18.31 -10.75
N ASP A 575 -4.22 -16.99 -10.70
CA ASP A 575 -5.23 -16.26 -11.47
C ASP A 575 -6.64 -16.89 -11.40
N THR A 576 -7.02 -17.35 -10.21
CA THR A 576 -8.26 -18.12 -10.02
C THR A 576 -9.08 -17.52 -8.88
N GLN A 577 -10.35 -17.26 -9.16
CA GLN A 577 -11.31 -16.88 -8.13
C GLN A 577 -11.81 -18.12 -7.36
N TYR A 578 -11.68 -18.06 -6.03
CA TYR A 578 -12.17 -19.08 -5.12
C TYR A 578 -13.31 -18.54 -4.26
N PHE A 579 -14.31 -19.39 -4.04
CA PHE A 579 -15.38 -19.18 -3.08
C PHE A 579 -15.14 -20.08 -1.88
N TRP A 580 -15.43 -19.59 -0.68
CA TRP A 580 -15.34 -20.38 0.53
C TRP A 580 -16.40 -19.99 1.55
N LYS A 581 -16.69 -20.90 2.47
CA LYS A 581 -17.74 -20.75 3.48
C LYS A 581 -17.32 -21.49 4.74
N VAL A 582 -17.68 -20.93 5.89
CA VAL A 582 -17.48 -21.56 7.19
C VAL A 582 -18.80 -21.69 7.92
N ASP A 583 -19.23 -22.93 8.14
CA ASP A 583 -20.38 -23.27 8.98
C ASP A 583 -19.89 -23.50 10.42
N GLU A 584 -20.44 -22.73 11.36
CA GLU A 584 -20.05 -22.81 12.76
C GLU A 584 -20.78 -23.94 13.47
N ILE A 585 -20.05 -24.79 14.19
CA ILE A 585 -20.61 -25.92 14.92
C ILE A 585 -20.42 -25.70 16.41
N GLY A 586 -21.51 -25.68 17.17
CA GLY A 586 -21.50 -25.29 18.56
C GLY A 586 -22.86 -25.49 19.21
N ASP A 587 -22.92 -25.60 20.54
CA ASP A 587 -24.17 -25.73 21.33
C ASP A 587 -25.21 -26.78 20.85
N GLY A 588 -24.78 -27.80 20.10
CA GLY A 588 -25.66 -28.80 19.49
C GLY A 588 -26.31 -28.36 18.17
N SER A 589 -25.94 -27.20 17.64
CA SER A 589 -26.45 -26.58 16.42
C SER A 589 -25.34 -26.42 15.36
N GLU A 590 -25.75 -26.29 14.10
CA GLU A 590 -24.92 -25.85 12.98
C GLU A 590 -25.46 -24.49 12.53
N TYR A 591 -24.58 -23.49 12.43
CA TYR A 591 -24.90 -22.13 11.99
C TYR A 591 -24.26 -21.89 10.63
N PRO A 592 -25.01 -22.02 9.52
CA PRO A 592 -24.44 -21.89 8.18
C PRO A 592 -23.85 -20.50 7.95
N GLY A 593 -22.61 -20.41 7.46
CA GLY A 593 -21.95 -19.14 7.17
C GLY A 593 -22.37 -18.51 5.84
N ASN A 594 -21.87 -17.30 5.60
CA ASN A 594 -21.95 -16.65 4.28
C ASN A 594 -20.90 -17.24 3.33
N VAL A 595 -21.15 -17.18 2.02
CA VAL A 595 -20.15 -17.48 1.01
C VAL A 595 -19.30 -16.24 0.77
N TRP A 596 -18.00 -16.37 0.97
CA TRP A 596 -16.97 -15.37 0.69
C TRP A 596 -16.20 -15.75 -0.57
N HIS A 597 -15.44 -14.81 -1.11
CA HIS A 597 -14.60 -15.05 -2.27
C HIS A 597 -13.32 -14.23 -2.22
N PHE A 598 -12.30 -14.70 -2.93
CA PHE A 598 -11.06 -13.97 -3.23
C PHE A 598 -10.49 -14.47 -4.56
N THR A 599 -9.55 -13.72 -5.14
CA THR A 599 -8.82 -14.08 -6.35
C THR A 599 -7.34 -14.17 -6.02
N THR A 600 -6.71 -15.27 -6.42
CA THR A 600 -5.27 -15.48 -6.20
C THR A 600 -4.42 -14.60 -7.11
N GLU A 601 -3.17 -14.37 -6.72
CA GLU A 601 -2.15 -13.73 -7.56
C GLU A 601 -2.06 -14.33 -8.97
N ALA A 602 -1.80 -13.48 -9.96
CA ALA A 602 -1.73 -13.90 -11.37
C ALA A 602 -0.45 -14.68 -11.70
N TYR A 603 0.62 -14.43 -10.94
CA TYR A 603 1.93 -15.05 -11.13
C TYR A 603 2.71 -15.13 -9.80
N VAL A 604 3.68 -16.05 -9.76
CA VAL A 604 4.69 -16.11 -8.69
C VAL A 604 5.97 -15.45 -9.19
N VAL A 605 6.54 -14.54 -8.41
CA VAL A 605 7.86 -13.94 -8.69
C VAL A 605 8.94 -14.97 -8.36
N VAL A 606 9.76 -15.31 -9.35
CA VAL A 606 11.00 -16.04 -9.12
C VAL A 606 12.07 -15.04 -8.67
N ASP A 607 12.26 -13.97 -9.45
CA ASP A 607 13.16 -12.87 -9.15
C ASP A 607 12.71 -11.61 -9.90
N ASP A 608 12.47 -10.52 -9.18
CA ASP A 608 12.24 -9.18 -9.71
C ASP A 608 13.46 -8.27 -9.50
N PHE A 609 14.55 -8.81 -8.95
CA PHE A 609 15.79 -8.10 -8.64
C PHE A 609 15.69 -6.98 -7.60
N GLU A 610 14.55 -6.77 -6.95
CA GLU A 610 14.35 -5.66 -6.01
C GLU A 610 15.00 -5.90 -4.63
N SER A 611 15.26 -7.17 -4.28
CA SER A 611 15.84 -7.54 -2.98
C SER A 611 17.35 -7.35 -2.85
N TYR A 612 18.06 -7.05 -3.94
CA TYR A 612 19.51 -6.95 -3.93
C TYR A 612 20.00 -5.55 -3.54
N GLY A 613 20.99 -5.51 -2.66
CA GLY A 613 21.62 -4.27 -2.18
C GLY A 613 23.04 -4.08 -2.69
N ASP A 614 23.70 -3.05 -2.16
CA ASP A 614 25.09 -2.68 -2.50
C ASP A 614 26.12 -3.10 -1.43
N ASN A 615 25.69 -3.85 -0.41
CA ASN A 615 26.54 -4.22 0.73
C ASN A 615 27.18 -5.59 0.51
N VAL A 616 28.44 -5.57 0.08
CA VAL A 616 29.25 -6.77 -0.16
C VAL A 616 29.47 -7.58 1.13
N ASP A 617 29.70 -6.91 2.25
CA ASP A 617 30.01 -7.56 3.54
C ASP A 617 28.79 -8.28 4.12
N ALA A 618 27.59 -7.70 3.93
CA ALA A 618 26.31 -8.32 4.26
C ALA A 618 25.89 -9.43 3.26
N GLN A 619 26.64 -9.63 2.18
CA GLN A 619 26.38 -10.60 1.11
C GLN A 619 25.00 -10.44 0.45
N ASN A 620 24.47 -9.21 0.38
CA ASN A 620 23.17 -8.94 -0.22
C ASN A 620 23.26 -8.48 -1.69
N THR A 621 24.45 -8.50 -2.29
CA THR A 621 24.63 -8.13 -3.71
C THR A 621 24.24 -9.27 -4.66
N ILE A 622 23.95 -8.91 -5.92
CA ILE A 622 23.38 -9.81 -6.93
C ILE A 622 24.19 -11.10 -7.13
N TRP A 623 25.53 -11.02 -7.22
CA TRP A 623 26.39 -12.19 -7.48
C TRP A 623 26.46 -13.19 -6.33
N HIS A 624 26.01 -12.84 -5.12
CA HIS A 624 25.88 -13.81 -4.03
C HIS A 624 24.71 -14.77 -4.28
N THR A 625 23.72 -14.37 -5.08
CA THR A 625 22.57 -15.21 -5.46
C THR A 625 22.70 -15.75 -6.88
N TRP A 626 23.12 -14.91 -7.83
CA TRP A 626 23.34 -15.24 -9.23
C TRP A 626 24.82 -15.47 -9.51
N ILE A 627 25.26 -16.73 -9.44
CA ILE A 627 26.66 -17.09 -9.68
C ILE A 627 26.99 -16.90 -11.17
N ASP A 628 27.98 -16.06 -11.45
CA ASP A 628 28.46 -15.70 -12.78
C ASP A 628 29.89 -16.19 -13.05
N GLY A 629 30.38 -15.92 -14.27
CA GLY A 629 31.70 -16.29 -14.75
C GLY A 629 32.84 -15.53 -14.06
N LEU A 630 32.58 -14.36 -13.51
CA LEU A 630 33.56 -13.64 -12.70
C LEU A 630 33.77 -14.32 -11.34
N THR A 631 32.70 -14.86 -10.77
CA THR A 631 32.68 -15.56 -9.49
C THR A 631 33.28 -16.97 -9.60
N ASP A 632 32.88 -17.75 -10.60
CA ASP A 632 33.27 -19.17 -10.72
C ASP A 632 34.37 -19.45 -11.76
N GLN A 633 34.73 -18.46 -12.58
CA GLN A 633 35.71 -18.56 -13.67
C GLN A 633 35.35 -19.57 -14.78
N ALA A 634 34.09 -20.00 -14.87
CA ALA A 634 33.63 -21.02 -15.81
C ALA A 634 33.06 -20.46 -17.12
N SER A 635 32.71 -19.16 -17.16
CA SER A 635 32.08 -18.53 -18.33
C SER A 635 32.49 -17.06 -18.49
N GLY A 636 32.05 -16.42 -19.57
CA GLY A 636 32.33 -15.01 -19.86
C GLY A 636 31.37 -13.99 -19.25
N SER A 637 30.53 -14.39 -18.29
CA SER A 637 29.50 -13.52 -17.71
C SER A 637 30.00 -12.69 -16.53
N GLN A 638 29.35 -11.54 -16.35
CA GLN A 638 29.35 -10.77 -15.11
C GLN A 638 27.93 -10.28 -14.83
N VAL A 639 27.41 -10.51 -13.62
CA VAL A 639 26.17 -9.88 -13.14
C VAL A 639 26.48 -8.65 -12.31
N GLY A 640 25.73 -7.58 -12.55
CA GLY A 640 25.95 -6.30 -11.88
C GLY A 640 27.12 -5.50 -12.47
N TYR A 641 27.19 -4.23 -12.07
CA TYR A 641 28.28 -3.32 -12.43
C TYR A 641 29.56 -3.57 -11.64
N ASP A 642 30.66 -2.96 -12.09
CA ASP A 642 31.95 -3.01 -11.39
C ASP A 642 31.96 -2.18 -10.10
N GLN A 643 30.99 -1.28 -9.93
CA GLN A 643 30.88 -0.33 -8.82
C GLN A 643 29.42 -0.17 -8.41
N ALA A 644 29.18 0.13 -7.13
CA ALA A 644 27.85 0.42 -6.63
C ALA A 644 27.27 1.74 -7.25
N PRO A 645 25.96 1.82 -7.50
CA PRO A 645 24.99 0.74 -7.34
C PRO A 645 25.23 -0.40 -8.33
N PHE A 646 25.25 -1.63 -7.84
CA PHE A 646 25.62 -2.79 -8.66
C PHE A 646 24.48 -3.20 -9.60
N ALA A 647 23.23 -3.01 -9.16
CA ALA A 647 22.05 -3.12 -10.02
C ALA A 647 21.87 -1.87 -10.88
N GLU A 648 21.17 -2.02 -12.00
CA GLU A 648 20.84 -0.92 -12.91
C GLU A 648 19.56 -0.22 -12.42
N ARG A 649 19.60 1.10 -12.20
CA ARG A 649 18.49 1.88 -11.63
C ARG A 649 17.80 2.83 -12.60
N THR A 650 18.30 2.94 -13.83
CA THR A 650 17.78 3.83 -14.87
C THR A 650 17.13 3.07 -16.02
N ILE A 651 17.69 1.92 -16.36
CA ILE A 651 17.14 0.99 -17.36
C ILE A 651 16.42 -0.13 -16.61
N VAL A 652 15.15 0.13 -16.30
CA VAL A 652 14.32 -0.73 -15.43
C VAL A 652 13.01 -1.04 -16.15
N ARG A 653 12.50 -2.27 -16.02
CA ARG A 653 11.21 -2.68 -16.61
C ARG A 653 10.08 -2.51 -15.58
N GLY A 654 10.30 -3.00 -14.37
CA GLY A 654 9.39 -2.96 -13.23
C GLY A 654 10.15 -2.61 -11.96
N GLY A 655 9.48 -2.13 -10.93
CA GLY A 655 10.14 -1.81 -9.66
C GLY A 655 11.16 -0.67 -9.76
N SER A 656 12.29 -0.82 -9.07
CA SER A 656 13.34 0.21 -8.90
C SER A 656 14.66 -0.16 -9.55
N GLN A 657 14.87 -1.43 -9.90
CA GLN A 657 16.14 -1.88 -10.46
C GLN A 657 16.03 -3.14 -11.34
N ALA A 658 16.96 -3.27 -12.29
CA ALA A 658 17.13 -4.46 -13.11
C ALA A 658 18.57 -5.01 -12.97
N VAL A 659 18.82 -6.24 -13.41
CA VAL A 659 20.19 -6.78 -13.43
C VAL A 659 20.87 -6.58 -14.80
N PRO A 660 22.05 -5.92 -14.85
CA PRO A 660 22.89 -5.97 -16.03
C PRO A 660 23.67 -7.28 -16.06
N LEU A 661 23.46 -8.09 -17.09
CA LEU A 661 24.26 -9.27 -17.43
C LEU A 661 25.22 -8.93 -18.57
N ARG A 662 26.48 -8.68 -18.23
CA ARG A 662 27.55 -8.53 -19.22
C ARG A 662 27.99 -9.91 -19.70
N TYR A 663 28.28 -10.03 -20.99
CA TYR A 663 28.81 -11.25 -21.59
C TYR A 663 30.02 -10.93 -22.47
N ASP A 664 31.04 -11.80 -22.42
CA ASP A 664 32.18 -11.78 -23.33
C ASP A 664 32.53 -13.20 -23.78
N ASN A 665 32.04 -13.56 -24.96
CA ASN A 665 32.29 -14.85 -25.58
C ASN A 665 33.50 -14.83 -26.53
N SER A 666 34.40 -13.84 -26.41
CA SER A 666 35.67 -13.83 -27.16
C SER A 666 36.67 -14.86 -26.62
N LYS A 667 36.59 -15.17 -25.33
CA LYS A 667 37.46 -16.14 -24.63
C LYS A 667 36.70 -17.37 -24.10
N PHE A 668 35.39 -17.27 -23.95
CA PHE A 668 34.52 -18.35 -23.51
C PHE A 668 33.52 -18.73 -24.61
N ALA A 669 33.03 -19.98 -24.59
CA ALA A 669 32.01 -20.41 -25.56
C ALA A 669 30.61 -19.86 -25.23
N PHE A 670 30.41 -19.43 -23.99
CA PHE A 670 29.16 -18.91 -23.45
C PHE A 670 29.43 -18.05 -22.21
N SER A 671 28.42 -17.29 -21.81
CA SER A 671 28.36 -16.48 -20.59
C SER A 671 27.06 -16.84 -19.87
N GLU A 672 27.14 -17.24 -18.60
CA GLU A 672 25.98 -17.73 -17.83
C GLU A 672 25.93 -17.14 -16.42
N ALA A 673 24.74 -16.75 -15.97
CA ALA A 673 24.45 -16.41 -14.59
C ALA A 673 23.44 -17.43 -14.03
N THR A 674 23.74 -18.05 -12.88
CA THR A 674 22.94 -19.14 -12.33
C THR A 674 22.49 -18.84 -10.90
N ARG A 675 21.18 -18.89 -10.67
CA ARG A 675 20.59 -18.93 -9.34
C ARG A 675 20.28 -20.36 -8.92
N THR A 676 20.63 -20.71 -7.69
CA THR A 676 20.27 -21.99 -7.06
C THR A 676 19.22 -21.75 -5.99
N PHE A 677 18.25 -22.66 -5.86
CA PHE A 677 17.22 -22.59 -4.83
C PHE A 677 17.60 -23.50 -3.65
N ASP A 678 17.46 -22.99 -2.42
CA ASP A 678 17.74 -23.75 -1.18
C ASP A 678 16.94 -25.04 -1.08
N SER A 679 15.68 -24.97 -1.53
CA SER A 679 14.80 -26.12 -1.70
C SER A 679 14.34 -26.24 -3.14
N ALA A 680 14.22 -27.47 -3.64
CA ALA A 680 13.71 -27.70 -4.98
C ALA A 680 12.26 -27.20 -5.10
N GLN A 681 11.99 -26.40 -6.13
CA GLN A 681 10.69 -25.83 -6.43
C GLN A 681 9.87 -26.77 -7.32
N ASN A 682 8.55 -26.79 -7.13
CA ASN A 682 7.61 -27.52 -7.96
C ASN A 682 6.84 -26.56 -8.89
N TRP A 683 7.34 -26.38 -10.10
CA TRP A 683 6.74 -25.53 -11.14
C TRP A 683 5.62 -26.24 -11.93
N THR A 684 5.06 -27.33 -11.38
CA THR A 684 3.82 -27.95 -11.87
C THR A 684 2.64 -27.75 -10.92
N ALA A 685 2.89 -27.15 -9.74
CA ALA A 685 1.86 -26.80 -8.77
C ALA A 685 1.08 -25.56 -9.22
N HIS A 686 -0.02 -25.26 -8.53
CA HIS A 686 -0.79 -24.02 -8.66
C HIS A 686 -1.24 -23.67 -10.09
N GLY A 687 -1.35 -24.67 -10.96
CA GLY A 687 -1.76 -24.47 -12.36
C GLY A 687 -0.71 -23.76 -13.22
N ILE A 688 0.55 -23.65 -12.77
CA ILE A 688 1.65 -23.02 -13.51
C ILE A 688 1.86 -23.72 -14.86
N LYS A 689 1.97 -22.92 -15.93
CA LYS A 689 2.18 -23.38 -17.31
C LYS A 689 3.39 -22.77 -17.99
N SER A 690 3.79 -21.57 -17.60
CA SER A 690 4.94 -20.88 -18.20
C SER A 690 5.89 -20.28 -17.16
N VAL A 691 7.12 -20.05 -17.60
CA VAL A 691 8.05 -19.11 -16.96
C VAL A 691 8.34 -17.99 -17.97
N SER A 692 8.34 -16.75 -17.50
CA SER A 692 8.70 -15.59 -18.31
C SER A 692 9.82 -14.80 -17.66
N LEU A 693 10.54 -14.03 -18.48
CA LEU A 693 11.48 -13.00 -18.06
C LEU A 693 11.41 -11.83 -19.04
N TRP A 694 11.70 -10.63 -18.56
CA TRP A 694 11.92 -9.48 -19.42
C TRP A 694 13.39 -9.29 -19.70
N PHE A 695 13.74 -8.99 -20.95
CA PHE A 695 15.10 -8.62 -21.31
C PHE A 695 15.15 -7.39 -22.21
N ARG A 696 16.24 -6.64 -22.10
CA ARG A 696 16.55 -5.51 -22.96
C ARG A 696 17.99 -5.57 -23.42
N GLY A 697 18.17 -5.34 -24.72
CA GLY A 697 19.47 -5.31 -25.37
C GLY A 697 20.12 -3.94 -25.38
N ALA A 698 21.20 -3.86 -26.16
CA ALA A 698 21.88 -2.60 -26.50
C ALA A 698 22.45 -2.69 -27.92
N THR A 699 22.43 -1.57 -28.64
CA THR A 699 22.92 -1.50 -30.02
C THR A 699 24.35 -2.04 -30.14
N GLY A 700 24.54 -3.00 -31.05
CA GLY A 700 25.83 -3.68 -31.27
C GLY A 700 25.99 -5.03 -30.56
N ASN A 701 25.09 -5.38 -29.64
CA ASN A 701 25.03 -6.73 -29.07
C ASN A 701 24.83 -7.80 -30.16
N THR A 702 25.45 -8.96 -29.96
CA THR A 702 25.34 -10.13 -30.84
C THR A 702 25.34 -11.41 -30.01
N GLY A 703 24.77 -12.49 -30.55
CA GLY A 703 24.69 -13.77 -29.88
C GLY A 703 23.26 -14.28 -29.82
N THR A 704 23.03 -15.31 -29.01
CA THR A 704 21.71 -15.91 -28.82
C THR A 704 21.49 -16.13 -27.34
N LEU A 705 20.43 -15.50 -26.82
CA LEU A 705 19.98 -15.69 -25.45
C LEU A 705 19.40 -17.11 -25.28
N TYR A 706 19.60 -17.68 -24.10
CA TYR A 706 18.99 -18.92 -23.70
C TYR A 706 18.82 -18.97 -22.17
N LEU A 707 18.00 -19.91 -21.72
CA LEU A 707 17.74 -20.19 -20.33
C LEU A 707 18.00 -21.67 -20.06
N LYS A 708 18.38 -22.04 -18.83
CA LYS A 708 18.37 -23.43 -18.38
C LYS A 708 17.50 -23.59 -17.14
N LEU A 709 16.67 -24.63 -17.16
CA LEU A 709 16.00 -25.17 -15.98
C LEU A 709 16.79 -26.40 -15.53
N ASN A 710 17.47 -26.29 -14.39
CA ASN A 710 18.55 -27.19 -14.01
C ASN A 710 19.60 -27.25 -15.14
N ASN A 711 19.71 -28.38 -15.83
CA ASN A 711 20.62 -28.58 -16.97
C ASN A 711 19.91 -28.55 -18.33
N THR A 712 18.57 -28.42 -18.34
CA THR A 712 17.80 -28.42 -19.58
C THR A 712 17.77 -27.03 -20.19
N LYS A 713 18.42 -26.89 -21.34
CA LYS A 713 18.51 -25.62 -22.08
C LYS A 713 17.30 -25.37 -22.98
N VAL A 714 16.81 -24.14 -22.95
CA VAL A 714 15.77 -23.57 -23.81
C VAL A 714 16.36 -22.35 -24.51
N ALA A 715 16.42 -22.35 -25.84
CA ALA A 715 16.91 -21.19 -26.59
C ALA A 715 15.82 -20.13 -26.73
N TYR A 716 16.20 -18.85 -26.76
CA TYR A 716 15.28 -17.77 -27.15
C TYR A 716 14.72 -18.07 -28.55
N ASP A 717 13.39 -18.00 -28.65
CA ASP A 717 12.61 -18.37 -29.82
C ASP A 717 12.20 -17.18 -30.69
N GLY A 718 12.49 -15.95 -30.24
CA GLY A 718 12.38 -14.74 -31.05
C GLY A 718 13.60 -14.47 -31.96
N PRO A 719 13.58 -13.37 -32.73
CA PRO A 719 14.70 -12.96 -33.58
C PRO A 719 16.01 -12.78 -32.81
N ALA A 720 17.10 -13.34 -33.33
CA ALA A 720 18.43 -13.19 -32.72
C ALA A 720 18.93 -11.73 -32.65
N THR A 721 18.32 -10.83 -33.44
CA THR A 721 18.61 -9.38 -33.42
C THR A 721 18.03 -8.65 -32.22
N ASP A 722 17.07 -9.25 -31.49
CA ASP A 722 16.40 -8.60 -30.35
C ASP A 722 17.35 -8.27 -29.22
N ILE A 723 18.41 -9.07 -29.05
CA ILE A 723 19.48 -8.79 -28.08
C ILE A 723 20.19 -7.44 -28.34
N GLY A 724 20.02 -6.87 -29.54
CA GLY A 724 20.54 -5.58 -29.96
C GLY A 724 19.55 -4.42 -29.87
N ILE A 725 18.32 -4.63 -29.39
CA ILE A 725 17.27 -3.61 -29.33
C ILE A 725 17.23 -2.98 -27.94
N ALA A 726 17.27 -1.64 -27.89
CA ALA A 726 17.16 -0.85 -26.67
C ALA A 726 15.69 -0.64 -26.25
N GLY A 727 14.95 -1.75 -26.15
CA GLY A 727 13.57 -1.83 -25.67
C GLY A 727 13.35 -3.17 -24.97
N TRP A 728 12.30 -3.26 -24.17
CA TRP A 728 11.99 -4.41 -23.35
C TRP A 728 11.18 -5.45 -24.11
N HIS A 729 11.67 -6.69 -24.08
CA HIS A 729 11.04 -7.87 -24.66
C HIS A 729 10.64 -8.82 -23.53
N LYS A 730 9.38 -9.30 -23.56
CA LYS A 730 8.97 -10.42 -22.70
C LYS A 730 9.30 -11.72 -23.41
N TRP A 731 10.14 -12.54 -22.80
CA TRP A 731 10.38 -13.90 -23.25
C TRP A 731 9.59 -14.87 -22.38
N ASN A 732 8.56 -15.48 -22.96
CA ASN A 732 7.72 -16.46 -22.27
C ASN A 732 8.01 -17.88 -22.77
N ILE A 733 8.23 -18.79 -21.84
CA ILE A 733 8.64 -20.18 -22.10
C ILE A 733 7.54 -21.12 -21.62
N VAL A 734 6.96 -21.87 -22.56
CA VAL A 734 5.97 -22.91 -22.24
C VAL A 734 6.66 -24.09 -21.56
N LEU A 735 6.41 -24.29 -20.27
CA LEU A 735 7.14 -25.28 -19.47
C LEU A 735 6.91 -26.72 -19.98
N ALA A 736 5.69 -27.05 -20.39
CA ALA A 736 5.34 -28.36 -20.96
C ALA A 736 6.10 -28.69 -22.27
N GLY A 737 6.59 -27.66 -22.98
CA GLY A 737 7.44 -27.82 -24.16
C GLY A 737 8.90 -28.13 -23.83
N THR A 738 9.31 -28.02 -22.57
CA THR A 738 10.68 -28.29 -22.12
C THR A 738 10.85 -29.77 -21.77
N SER A 739 12.09 -30.26 -21.78
CA SER A 739 12.45 -31.58 -21.26
C SER A 739 12.92 -31.56 -19.79
N ALA A 740 12.64 -30.47 -19.07
CA ALA A 740 13.08 -30.27 -17.69
C ALA A 740 12.20 -31.06 -16.71
N ASN A 741 12.76 -31.45 -15.55
CA ASN A 741 11.95 -31.97 -14.45
C ASN A 741 11.33 -30.82 -13.65
N LEU A 742 10.14 -30.40 -14.05
CA LEU A 742 9.44 -29.24 -13.50
C LEU A 742 8.91 -29.46 -12.08
N SER A 743 8.76 -30.71 -11.63
CA SER A 743 8.40 -31.01 -10.23
C SER A 743 9.55 -30.81 -9.25
N LYS A 744 10.77 -30.60 -9.77
CA LYS A 744 11.99 -30.46 -8.99
C LYS A 744 13.00 -29.55 -9.70
N VAL A 745 12.70 -28.25 -9.74
CA VAL A 745 13.60 -27.22 -10.22
C VAL A 745 14.51 -26.77 -9.08
N THR A 746 15.81 -26.98 -9.22
CA THR A 746 16.84 -26.62 -8.23
C THR A 746 17.69 -25.42 -8.65
N SER A 747 17.71 -25.09 -9.94
CA SER A 747 18.43 -23.93 -10.43
C SER A 747 17.81 -23.34 -11.70
N LEU A 748 18.03 -22.04 -11.88
CA LEU A 748 17.70 -21.26 -13.06
C LEU A 748 18.96 -20.60 -13.59
N THR A 749 19.27 -20.78 -14.87
CA THR A 749 20.41 -20.12 -15.53
C THR A 749 19.94 -19.26 -16.67
N ILE A 750 20.48 -18.06 -16.80
CA ILE A 750 20.33 -17.19 -17.99
C ILE A 750 21.69 -17.10 -18.66
N GLY A 751 21.74 -17.23 -19.98
CA GLY A 751 23.00 -17.18 -20.68
C GLY A 751 22.94 -16.66 -22.11
N VAL A 752 24.10 -16.20 -22.59
CA VAL A 752 24.32 -15.78 -23.97
C VAL A 752 25.39 -16.66 -24.58
N GLN A 753 25.11 -17.21 -25.76
CA GLN A 753 26.07 -18.00 -26.53
C GLN A 753 26.30 -17.41 -27.92
N GLY A 754 27.33 -17.91 -28.60
CA GLY A 754 27.77 -17.36 -29.88
C GLY A 754 28.82 -16.27 -29.69
N GLY A 755 29.55 -15.94 -30.75
CA GLY A 755 30.60 -14.93 -30.69
C GLY A 755 30.02 -13.52 -30.47
N GLY A 756 30.71 -12.71 -29.68
CA GLY A 756 30.29 -11.35 -29.35
C GLY A 756 30.57 -11.00 -27.89
N SER A 757 30.36 -9.73 -27.55
CA SER A 757 30.39 -9.22 -26.19
C SER A 757 29.39 -8.07 -26.06
N GLY A 758 28.80 -7.88 -24.89
CA GLY A 758 27.81 -6.82 -24.66
C GLY A 758 27.17 -6.90 -23.29
N THR A 759 26.05 -6.18 -23.13
CA THR A 759 25.25 -6.17 -21.89
C THR A 759 23.79 -6.41 -22.24
N VAL A 760 23.14 -7.34 -21.54
CA VAL A 760 21.69 -7.53 -21.57
C VAL A 760 21.16 -7.20 -20.18
N TYR A 761 20.08 -6.42 -20.11
CA TYR A 761 19.37 -6.15 -18.87
C TYR A 761 18.27 -7.18 -18.71
N ILE A 762 18.13 -7.77 -17.52
CA ILE A 762 17.08 -8.74 -17.20
C ILE A 762 16.25 -8.21 -16.04
N ASP A 763 14.95 -8.44 -16.11
CA ASP A 763 13.99 -8.03 -15.09
C ASP A 763 12.80 -9.01 -15.04
N ASP A 764 12.00 -8.95 -13.96
CA ASP A 764 10.67 -9.57 -13.85
C ASP A 764 10.59 -11.06 -14.29
N ILE A 765 11.30 -11.95 -13.58
CA ILE A 765 11.20 -13.40 -13.80
C ILE A 765 10.00 -13.97 -13.06
N ARG A 766 9.00 -14.47 -13.81
CA ARG A 766 7.68 -14.84 -13.27
C ARG A 766 7.21 -16.22 -13.71
N LEU A 767 6.49 -16.93 -12.85
CA LEU A 767 5.76 -18.18 -13.16
C LEU A 767 4.26 -17.88 -13.27
N SER A 768 3.61 -18.31 -14.34
CA SER A 768 2.22 -17.95 -14.62
C SER A 768 1.37 -19.16 -15.01
N SER A 769 0.07 -19.09 -14.76
CA SER A 769 -0.92 -20.10 -15.21
C SER A 769 -1.32 -19.95 -16.68
N THR A 770 -0.95 -18.83 -17.30
CA THR A 770 -1.19 -18.50 -18.69
C THR A 770 0.00 -18.88 -19.56
N VAL A 771 -0.22 -18.88 -20.87
CA VAL A 771 0.83 -19.06 -21.86
C VAL A 771 0.59 -18.00 -22.92
N SER A 772 1.53 -17.08 -23.12
CA SER A 772 1.45 -16.11 -24.22
C SER A 772 1.36 -16.82 -25.57
N VAL A 773 0.67 -16.20 -26.51
CA VAL A 773 0.52 -16.76 -27.84
C VAL A 773 1.83 -16.54 -28.62
N PRO A 774 2.48 -17.60 -29.15
CA PRO A 774 3.67 -17.40 -29.97
C PRO A 774 3.36 -16.53 -31.19
N PRO A 775 4.24 -15.60 -31.58
CA PRO A 775 4.01 -14.75 -32.74
C PRO A 775 3.88 -15.61 -34.01
N THR A 776 2.80 -15.39 -34.75
CA THR A 776 2.54 -16.05 -36.05
C THR A 776 2.82 -15.11 -37.23
N SER A 777 2.95 -13.81 -36.95
CA SER A 777 3.30 -12.76 -37.89
C SER A 777 4.73 -12.25 -37.68
N ASN A 778 5.33 -11.69 -38.73
CA ASN A 778 6.61 -10.97 -38.67
C ASN A 778 6.45 -9.45 -38.55
N ILE A 779 5.21 -8.96 -38.46
CA ILE A 779 4.88 -7.55 -38.22
C ILE A 779 5.42 -7.15 -36.85
N GLY A 780 6.28 -6.14 -36.78
CA GLY A 780 6.81 -5.63 -35.53
C GLY A 780 5.85 -4.63 -34.88
N ILE A 781 5.70 -4.74 -33.55
CA ILE A 781 4.91 -3.80 -32.74
C ILE A 781 5.84 -3.12 -31.74
N ALA A 782 5.89 -1.79 -31.79
CA ALA A 782 6.54 -0.97 -30.77
C ALA A 782 5.49 -0.26 -29.93
N ILE A 783 5.68 -0.28 -28.61
CA ILE A 783 4.82 0.41 -27.65
C ILE A 783 5.63 1.51 -26.97
N SER A 784 5.19 2.75 -27.06
CA SER A 784 5.61 3.83 -26.16
C SER A 784 4.71 3.80 -24.93
N ALA A 785 5.23 3.26 -23.83
CA ALA A 785 4.45 3.07 -22.60
C ALA A 785 4.24 4.37 -21.80
N GLN A 786 4.85 5.49 -22.23
CA GLN A 786 4.76 6.76 -21.53
C GLN A 786 3.33 7.32 -21.53
N ALA A 787 2.69 7.29 -20.37
CA ALA A 787 1.33 7.76 -20.17
C ALA A 787 1.28 9.18 -19.59
N ASN A 788 0.26 9.94 -19.98
CA ASN A 788 0.01 11.30 -19.48
C ASN A 788 -1.45 11.61 -19.14
N TRP A 789 -2.38 10.75 -19.54
CA TRP A 789 -3.83 10.99 -19.47
C TRP A 789 -4.60 9.97 -18.66
N TRP A 790 -3.88 8.97 -18.18
CA TRP A 790 -4.29 7.85 -17.35
C TRP A 790 -3.03 7.38 -16.63
N SER A 791 -3.15 6.62 -15.55
CA SER A 791 -1.98 6.33 -14.72
C SER A 791 -0.94 5.49 -15.46
N GLN A 792 0.34 5.73 -15.16
CA GLN A 792 1.43 4.90 -15.69
C GLN A 792 1.27 3.43 -15.28
N THR A 793 0.69 3.17 -14.11
CA THR A 793 0.35 1.82 -13.63
C THR A 793 -0.68 1.15 -14.54
N ALA A 794 -1.78 1.84 -14.87
CA ALA A 794 -2.78 1.31 -15.80
C ALA A 794 -2.19 1.10 -17.19
N ALA A 795 -1.35 2.02 -17.69
CA ALA A 795 -0.66 1.85 -18.95
C ALA A 795 0.22 0.61 -18.97
N ASN A 796 1.07 0.42 -17.96
CA ASN A 796 1.92 -0.77 -17.87
C ASN A 796 1.11 -2.07 -17.86
N ARG A 797 -0.01 -2.12 -17.13
CA ARG A 797 -0.92 -3.27 -17.10
C ARG A 797 -1.51 -3.57 -18.48
N GLU A 798 -2.10 -2.57 -19.14
CA GLU A 798 -2.73 -2.76 -20.45
C GLU A 798 -1.70 -3.07 -21.56
N MET A 799 -0.48 -2.55 -21.46
CA MET A 799 0.58 -2.87 -22.42
C MET A 799 1.10 -4.28 -22.23
N GLU A 800 1.16 -4.79 -20.99
CA GLU A 800 1.50 -6.20 -20.75
C GLU A 800 0.42 -7.14 -21.31
N GLU A 801 -0.86 -6.78 -21.22
CA GLU A 801 -1.94 -7.52 -21.90
C GLU A 801 -1.71 -7.60 -23.41
N ILE A 802 -1.29 -6.52 -24.06
CA ILE A 802 -0.93 -6.54 -25.50
C ILE A 802 0.23 -7.49 -25.77
N VAL A 803 1.26 -7.47 -24.91
CA VAL A 803 2.44 -8.32 -25.05
C VAL A 803 2.07 -9.81 -24.90
N ASP A 804 1.12 -10.14 -24.02
CA ASP A 804 0.72 -11.52 -23.77
C ASP A 804 -0.25 -12.07 -24.82
N SER A 805 -1.07 -11.20 -25.40
CA SER A 805 -2.19 -11.58 -26.28
C SER A 805 -1.93 -11.35 -27.78
N ALA A 806 -1.01 -10.46 -28.19
CA ALA A 806 -0.75 -10.17 -29.60
C ALA A 806 0.00 -11.32 -30.31
N GLN A 807 -0.44 -11.69 -31.52
CA GLN A 807 0.19 -12.72 -32.36
C GLN A 807 1.36 -12.20 -33.22
N ALA A 808 2.06 -11.18 -32.71
CA ALA A 808 3.15 -10.48 -33.36
C ALA A 808 4.24 -10.13 -32.34
N PRO A 809 5.52 -10.01 -32.72
CA PRO A 809 6.58 -9.56 -31.81
C PRO A 809 6.31 -8.14 -31.29
N VAL A 810 6.29 -8.00 -29.97
CA VAL A 810 6.07 -6.72 -29.28
C VAL A 810 7.33 -6.30 -28.53
N VAL A 811 7.68 -5.01 -28.66
CA VAL A 811 8.77 -4.36 -27.92
C VAL A 811 8.20 -3.15 -27.17
N VAL A 812 8.48 -3.07 -25.87
CA VAL A 812 8.00 -1.99 -25.01
C VAL A 812 9.14 -1.01 -24.73
N PHE A 813 8.88 0.27 -24.94
CA PHE A 813 9.81 1.37 -24.69
C PHE A 813 9.25 2.25 -23.57
N ASN A 814 10.01 2.38 -22.48
CA ASN A 814 9.66 3.26 -21.38
C ASN A 814 10.01 4.71 -21.73
N ALA A 815 9.59 5.67 -20.90
CA ALA A 815 9.84 7.10 -21.15
C ALA A 815 11.33 7.44 -21.32
N THR A 816 12.23 6.65 -20.73
CA THR A 816 13.68 6.79 -20.84
C THR A 816 14.27 6.17 -22.12
N ASP A 817 13.54 5.31 -22.82
CA ASP A 817 14.00 4.58 -24.01
C ASP A 817 13.71 5.32 -25.33
N LYS A 818 13.46 6.64 -25.28
CA LYS A 818 13.03 7.43 -26.45
C LYS A 818 13.99 7.41 -27.65
N ASP A 819 15.30 7.28 -27.40
CA ASP A 819 16.29 7.14 -28.48
C ASP A 819 16.22 5.75 -29.11
N GLY A 820 16.05 4.70 -28.28
CA GLY A 820 15.86 3.33 -28.73
C GLY A 820 14.60 3.16 -29.58
N LEU A 821 13.51 3.83 -29.20
CA LEU A 821 12.27 3.85 -30.00
C LEU A 821 12.48 4.54 -31.36
N ALA A 822 13.22 5.66 -31.39
CA ALA A 822 13.52 6.35 -32.64
C ALA A 822 14.41 5.51 -33.58
N GLU A 823 15.39 4.79 -33.02
CA GLU A 823 16.22 3.81 -33.76
C GLU A 823 15.37 2.66 -34.29
N TRP A 824 14.48 2.10 -33.47
CA TRP A 824 13.58 1.03 -33.87
C TRP A 824 12.68 1.48 -35.02
N LEU A 825 12.02 2.63 -34.91
CA LEU A 825 11.17 3.15 -35.99
C LEU A 825 11.96 3.33 -37.28
N SER A 826 13.14 3.93 -37.21
CA SER A 826 14.00 4.14 -38.39
C SER A 826 14.39 2.82 -39.07
N ALA A 827 14.69 1.77 -38.30
CA ALA A 827 15.00 0.44 -38.81
C ALA A 827 13.77 -0.27 -39.42
N HIS A 828 12.57 0.07 -38.95
CA HIS A 828 11.30 -0.54 -39.37
C HIS A 828 10.53 0.30 -40.41
N THR A 829 11.00 1.50 -40.74
CA THR A 829 10.35 2.35 -41.74
C THR A 829 10.33 1.68 -43.11
N SER A 830 11.47 1.20 -43.64
CA SER A 830 11.53 0.65 -45.00
C SER A 830 12.07 -0.78 -45.05
N ASN A 831 11.69 -1.61 -44.07
CA ASN A 831 12.13 -3.01 -43.98
C ASN A 831 11.31 -3.97 -44.86
N GLY A 832 10.29 -3.47 -45.57
CA GLY A 832 9.43 -4.27 -46.46
C GLY A 832 8.32 -5.04 -45.74
N VAL A 833 8.08 -4.77 -44.45
CA VAL A 833 7.01 -5.33 -43.63
C VAL A 833 6.26 -4.16 -42.98
N PRO A 834 4.92 -4.14 -42.96
CA PRO A 834 4.19 -3.13 -42.21
C PRO A 834 4.38 -3.34 -40.70
N ASN A 835 4.55 -2.26 -39.96
CA ASN A 835 4.80 -2.26 -38.52
C ASN A 835 3.83 -1.31 -37.80
N LEU A 836 3.66 -1.53 -36.49
CA LEU A 836 2.73 -0.77 -35.65
C LEU A 836 3.48 -0.04 -34.54
N LEU A 837 3.15 1.23 -34.36
CA LEU A 837 3.50 2.02 -33.18
C LEU A 837 2.23 2.29 -32.36
N ILE A 838 2.28 1.95 -31.07
CA ILE A 838 1.22 2.23 -30.10
C ILE A 838 1.72 3.31 -29.13
N LEU A 839 0.96 4.38 -28.97
CA LEU A 839 1.26 5.48 -28.06
C LEU A 839 0.29 5.49 -26.89
N CYS A 840 0.79 5.55 -25.66
CA CYS A 840 -0.02 5.71 -24.45
C CYS A 840 -0.38 7.17 -24.14
N GLY A 841 -0.38 8.05 -25.15
CA GLY A 841 -0.75 9.47 -25.02
C GLY A 841 0.36 10.48 -25.26
N GLN A 842 1.63 10.05 -25.28
CA GLN A 842 2.76 10.92 -25.60
C GLN A 842 3.64 10.34 -26.71
N LEU A 843 4.01 11.21 -27.64
CA LEU A 843 5.03 10.96 -28.65
C LEU A 843 6.36 11.58 -28.19
N PRO A 844 7.45 10.81 -28.10
CA PRO A 844 8.76 11.34 -27.76
C PRO A 844 9.30 12.40 -28.74
N ASP A 845 10.05 13.36 -28.21
CA ASP A 845 10.64 14.47 -28.98
C ASP A 845 11.79 14.06 -29.92
N THR A 846 12.34 12.85 -29.72
CA THR A 846 13.31 12.21 -30.61
C THR A 846 12.69 11.73 -31.91
N ILE A 847 11.37 11.56 -31.95
CA ILE A 847 10.61 11.06 -33.09
C ILE A 847 9.99 12.21 -33.88
N TYR A 848 9.49 13.23 -33.16
CA TYR A 848 8.89 14.43 -33.74
C TYR A 848 9.22 15.67 -32.91
N ALA A 849 9.75 16.70 -33.56
CA ALA A 849 10.24 17.89 -32.87
C ALA A 849 9.10 18.70 -32.21
N PRO A 850 9.35 19.30 -31.03
CA PRO A 850 8.38 20.16 -30.36
C PRO A 850 8.09 21.45 -31.17
N GLY A 851 6.93 22.04 -30.93
CA GLY A 851 6.42 23.23 -31.61
C GLY A 851 6.10 23.02 -33.09
N ASN A 852 5.93 21.78 -33.56
CA ASN A 852 5.73 21.43 -34.98
C ASN A 852 6.84 22.00 -35.90
N THR A 853 8.08 22.06 -35.38
CA THR A 853 9.21 22.70 -36.07
C THR A 853 9.80 21.84 -37.20
N GLN A 854 9.47 20.55 -37.23
CA GLN A 854 9.85 19.61 -38.27
C GLN A 854 8.60 19.16 -39.03
N ALA A 855 8.00 20.07 -39.81
CA ALA A 855 6.72 19.79 -40.45
C ALA A 855 6.76 18.60 -41.42
N ASP A 856 7.88 18.46 -42.13
CA ASP A 856 8.12 17.37 -43.08
C ASP A 856 9.33 16.54 -42.65
N ASP A 857 9.40 15.31 -43.17
CA ASP A 857 10.50 14.37 -43.02
C ASP A 857 10.83 13.96 -41.57
N SER A 858 9.86 14.04 -40.65
CA SER A 858 10.00 13.50 -39.28
C SER A 858 10.09 11.98 -39.26
N ILE A 859 10.56 11.37 -38.16
CA ILE A 859 10.70 9.90 -38.09
C ILE A 859 9.32 9.23 -38.19
N VAL A 860 8.33 9.75 -37.46
CA VAL A 860 6.95 9.20 -37.49
C VAL A 860 6.26 9.38 -38.84
N GLU A 861 6.50 10.50 -39.51
CA GLU A 861 5.96 10.75 -40.85
C GLU A 861 6.57 9.79 -41.87
N LYS A 862 7.91 9.64 -41.90
CA LYS A 862 8.57 8.66 -42.75
C LYS A 862 8.09 7.24 -42.48
N PHE A 863 7.86 6.90 -41.21
CA PHE A 863 7.29 5.63 -40.81
C PHE A 863 5.90 5.43 -41.43
N LEU A 864 5.00 6.41 -41.33
CA LEU A 864 3.68 6.38 -41.96
C LEU A 864 3.75 6.33 -43.49
N ASP A 865 4.63 7.12 -44.12
CA ASP A 865 4.80 7.19 -45.58
C ASP A 865 5.30 5.89 -46.21
N ALA A 866 5.96 5.05 -45.42
CA ALA A 866 6.34 3.72 -45.84
C ALA A 866 5.24 2.67 -45.65
N GLY A 867 4.03 3.08 -45.25
CA GLY A 867 2.86 2.22 -45.13
C GLY A 867 2.61 1.65 -43.73
N ASN A 868 3.33 2.12 -42.72
CA ASN A 868 3.20 1.66 -41.34
C ASN A 868 2.01 2.31 -40.62
N THR A 869 1.76 1.90 -39.37
CA THR A 869 0.58 2.32 -38.60
C THR A 869 0.97 2.94 -37.27
N VAL A 870 0.28 4.03 -36.88
CA VAL A 870 0.42 4.64 -35.56
C VAL A 870 -0.96 4.73 -34.91
N ILE A 871 -1.10 4.25 -33.67
CA ILE A 871 -2.31 4.43 -32.87
C ILE A 871 -2.01 5.14 -31.56
N ASN A 872 -3.01 5.79 -30.96
CA ASN A 872 -2.88 6.49 -29.69
C ASN A 872 -4.04 6.18 -28.73
N THR A 873 -3.74 6.08 -27.43
CA THR A 873 -4.72 5.82 -26.37
C THR A 873 -4.81 6.90 -25.28
N GLY A 874 -4.14 8.04 -25.46
CA GLY A 874 -4.20 9.19 -24.55
C GLY A 874 -4.79 10.44 -25.20
N ASP A 875 -4.26 11.63 -24.90
CA ASP A 875 -4.76 12.95 -25.37
C ASP A 875 -4.60 13.13 -26.90
N TRP A 876 -4.07 14.25 -27.37
CA TRP A 876 -3.83 14.47 -28.80
C TRP A 876 -2.95 13.36 -29.38
N ILE A 877 -3.32 12.85 -30.55
CA ILE A 877 -2.41 12.00 -31.32
C ILE A 877 -1.23 12.85 -31.83
N PHE A 878 -0.02 12.31 -31.72
CA PHE A 878 1.25 13.02 -31.93
C PHE A 878 1.52 14.18 -30.94
N TYR A 879 0.98 14.07 -29.73
CA TYR A 879 1.27 15.02 -28.65
C TYR A 879 2.70 14.88 -28.13
N VAL A 880 3.51 15.89 -28.41
CA VAL A 880 4.87 16.03 -27.86
C VAL A 880 4.82 17.04 -26.71
N VAL A 881 5.40 16.70 -25.57
CA VAL A 881 5.60 17.63 -24.44
C VAL A 881 7.06 17.64 -24.04
N ASN A 882 7.67 18.82 -24.03
CA ASN A 882 8.92 19.04 -23.33
C ASN A 882 9.01 20.48 -22.83
N ASN A 883 10.12 20.82 -22.17
CA ASN A 883 10.40 22.16 -21.66
C ASN A 883 10.48 23.25 -22.76
N ALA A 884 10.47 22.88 -24.05
CA ALA A 884 10.54 23.80 -25.18
C ALA A 884 9.18 24.08 -25.85
N GLY A 885 8.10 23.36 -25.50
CA GLY A 885 6.74 23.59 -26.01
C GLY A 885 5.93 22.31 -26.22
N THR A 886 4.73 22.44 -26.82
CA THR A 886 3.88 21.31 -27.19
C THR A 886 3.43 21.40 -28.65
N ASN A 887 3.13 20.25 -29.26
CA ASN A 887 2.63 20.20 -30.64
C ASN A 887 1.10 20.40 -30.72
N GLY A 888 0.39 20.03 -29.65
CA GLY A 888 -1.05 20.22 -29.51
C GLY A 888 -1.85 19.70 -30.71
N ALA A 889 -2.92 20.40 -31.06
CA ALA A 889 -3.79 20.07 -32.20
C ALA A 889 -3.06 20.03 -33.55
N ALA A 890 -2.03 20.85 -33.70
CA ALA A 890 -1.34 21.03 -34.97
C ALA A 890 -0.48 19.81 -35.34
N GLY A 891 -0.10 18.96 -34.38
CA GLY A 891 0.68 17.75 -34.68
C GLY A 891 0.00 16.83 -35.69
N LEU A 892 -1.29 16.52 -35.48
CA LEU A 892 -2.08 15.73 -36.43
C LEU A 892 -2.23 16.42 -37.80
N GLN A 893 -2.47 17.74 -37.77
CA GLN A 893 -2.67 18.54 -38.98
C GLN A 893 -1.43 18.56 -39.87
N THR A 894 -0.27 18.66 -39.25
CA THR A 894 1.03 18.64 -39.93
C THR A 894 1.33 17.24 -40.47
N ILE A 895 1.22 16.18 -39.65
CA ILE A 895 1.52 14.81 -40.10
C ILE A 895 0.58 14.33 -41.22
N MET A 896 -0.68 14.80 -41.25
CA MET A 896 -1.62 14.41 -42.30
C MET A 896 -1.64 15.34 -43.52
N ASP A 897 -0.97 16.49 -43.46
CA ASP A 897 -1.13 17.60 -44.41
C ASP A 897 -2.58 18.11 -44.55
N ILE A 898 -3.35 18.09 -43.46
CA ILE A 898 -4.75 18.53 -43.44
C ILE A 898 -4.92 19.61 -42.37
N PRO A 899 -4.94 20.91 -42.72
CA PRO A 899 -5.02 22.00 -41.74
C PRO A 899 -6.27 21.98 -40.84
N GLY A 900 -7.34 21.28 -41.26
CA GLY A 900 -8.62 21.23 -40.54
C GLY A 900 -8.88 19.92 -39.78
N VAL A 901 -8.01 18.91 -39.89
CA VAL A 901 -8.24 17.62 -39.22
C VAL A 901 -8.07 17.79 -37.71
N THR A 902 -8.90 17.10 -36.92
CA THR A 902 -8.90 17.28 -35.48
C THR A 902 -9.46 16.07 -34.72
N VAL A 903 -9.00 15.93 -33.47
CA VAL A 903 -9.59 15.06 -32.44
C VAL A 903 -10.18 15.89 -31.28
N ALA A 904 -10.29 17.22 -31.46
CA ALA A 904 -10.68 18.16 -30.41
C ALA A 904 -12.16 18.53 -30.44
N GLY A 905 -12.70 18.86 -29.26
CA GLY A 905 -14.05 19.45 -29.13
C GLY A 905 -15.15 18.41 -28.99
N GLY A 906 -14.79 17.17 -28.61
CA GLY A 906 -15.70 16.05 -28.37
C GLY A 906 -15.59 15.47 -26.96
N ASP A 907 -15.35 16.30 -25.94
CA ASP A 907 -15.22 15.85 -24.54
C ASP A 907 -16.48 15.08 -24.07
N ASN A 908 -16.30 13.95 -23.39
CA ASN A 908 -17.37 13.05 -22.94
C ASN A 908 -18.40 12.65 -24.02
N THR A 909 -17.98 12.50 -25.28
CA THR A 909 -18.86 12.06 -26.37
C THR A 909 -19.19 10.59 -26.22
N ALA A 910 -20.47 10.26 -26.06
CA ALA A 910 -20.94 8.88 -26.05
C ALA A 910 -20.77 8.24 -27.44
N VAL A 911 -20.09 7.09 -27.49
CA VAL A 911 -19.89 6.28 -28.69
C VAL A 911 -20.49 4.89 -28.49
N ALA A 912 -21.19 4.40 -29.51
CA ALA A 912 -21.76 3.06 -29.54
C ALA A 912 -20.91 2.14 -30.42
N VAL A 913 -20.76 0.89 -29.98
CA VAL A 913 -20.00 -0.13 -30.70
C VAL A 913 -20.69 -0.45 -32.03
N THR A 914 -19.95 -0.38 -33.14
CA THR A 914 -20.46 -0.71 -34.47
C THR A 914 -20.50 -2.22 -34.68
N ALA A 915 -21.08 -2.67 -35.80
CA ALA A 915 -21.02 -4.09 -36.18
C ALA A 915 -19.56 -4.58 -36.37
N GLN A 916 -18.69 -3.72 -36.91
CA GLN A 916 -17.26 -4.04 -37.06
C GLN A 916 -16.55 -4.07 -35.69
N GLY A 917 -16.94 -3.18 -34.77
CA GLY A 917 -16.48 -3.21 -33.39
C GLY A 917 -16.80 -4.54 -32.71
N GLN A 918 -18.04 -5.02 -32.82
CA GLN A 918 -18.44 -6.30 -32.26
C GLN A 918 -17.73 -7.49 -32.90
N GLU A 919 -17.41 -7.41 -34.20
CA GLU A 919 -16.73 -8.47 -34.95
C GLU A 919 -15.24 -8.58 -34.60
N PHE A 920 -14.53 -7.45 -34.61
CA PHE A 920 -13.08 -7.44 -34.48
C PHE A 920 -12.59 -7.20 -33.04
N THR A 921 -13.42 -6.60 -32.20
CA THR A 921 -13.11 -6.28 -30.79
C THR A 921 -14.29 -6.65 -29.88
N PRO A 922 -14.60 -7.94 -29.69
CA PRO A 922 -15.77 -8.36 -28.92
C PRO A 922 -15.80 -7.87 -27.47
N SER A 923 -14.64 -7.49 -26.90
CA SER A 923 -14.54 -6.93 -25.55
C SER A 923 -14.82 -5.41 -25.49
N LEU A 924 -14.89 -4.75 -26.65
CA LEU A 924 -15.23 -3.33 -26.74
C LEU A 924 -16.67 -3.09 -26.27
N GLN A 925 -16.81 -2.26 -25.24
CA GLN A 925 -18.10 -1.78 -24.74
C GLN A 925 -18.31 -0.31 -25.10
N ALA A 926 -19.56 0.14 -25.07
CA ALA A 926 -19.88 1.56 -25.24
C ALA A 926 -19.28 2.39 -24.09
N PHE A 927 -18.74 3.56 -24.42
CA PHE A 927 -18.07 4.44 -23.47
C PHE A 927 -18.22 5.91 -23.91
N ALA A 928 -17.73 6.82 -23.08
CA ALA A 928 -17.59 8.23 -23.42
C ALA A 928 -16.12 8.53 -23.74
N THR A 929 -15.84 9.08 -24.91
CA THR A 929 -14.50 9.48 -25.35
C THR A 929 -14.34 10.99 -25.25
N ASP A 930 -13.13 11.47 -24.96
CA ASP A 930 -12.81 12.90 -24.87
C ASP A 930 -12.14 13.45 -26.15
N ARG A 931 -11.57 12.56 -26.96
CA ARG A 931 -10.89 12.92 -28.21
C ARG A 931 -11.30 11.99 -29.36
N PRO A 932 -12.59 11.95 -29.73
CA PRO A 932 -12.97 11.19 -30.91
C PRO A 932 -12.34 11.77 -32.18
N PHE A 933 -12.07 10.95 -33.18
CA PHE A 933 -11.65 11.44 -34.49
C PHE A 933 -12.84 12.07 -35.22
N HIS A 934 -12.65 13.28 -35.76
CA HIS A 934 -13.66 13.99 -36.53
C HIS A 934 -13.64 13.54 -38.00
N LEU A 935 -14.50 12.60 -38.37
CA LEU A 935 -14.51 11.97 -39.69
C LEU A 935 -14.85 12.96 -40.82
N ASP A 936 -15.65 13.98 -40.51
CA ASP A 936 -16.06 15.04 -41.43
C ASP A 936 -14.92 16.02 -41.79
N THR A 937 -13.79 15.95 -41.07
CA THR A 937 -12.62 16.79 -41.31
C THR A 937 -11.56 16.12 -42.19
N LEU A 938 -11.74 14.85 -42.57
CA LEU A 938 -10.85 14.14 -43.48
C LEU A 938 -10.88 14.73 -44.89
N ALA A 939 -9.73 14.79 -45.53
CA ALA A 939 -9.54 15.33 -46.87
C ALA A 939 -8.33 14.72 -47.56
N GLY A 940 -8.17 15.02 -48.86
CA GLY A 940 -7.01 14.57 -49.65
C GLY A 940 -6.98 13.05 -49.81
N ASP A 941 -5.83 12.45 -49.58
CA ASP A 941 -5.59 11.01 -49.77
C ASP A 941 -6.00 10.16 -48.56
N TRP A 942 -6.48 10.79 -47.48
CA TRP A 942 -6.90 10.12 -46.25
C TRP A 942 -8.39 9.78 -46.25
N SER A 943 -8.72 8.55 -45.87
CA SER A 943 -10.11 8.07 -45.76
C SER A 943 -10.28 7.11 -44.59
N VAL A 944 -11.51 6.95 -44.11
CA VAL A 944 -11.84 5.98 -43.05
C VAL A 944 -11.67 4.56 -43.59
N GLU A 945 -10.95 3.72 -42.86
CA GLU A 945 -10.78 2.30 -43.19
C GLU A 945 -11.59 1.40 -42.25
N LEU A 946 -11.65 1.73 -40.95
CA LEU A 946 -12.35 0.95 -39.94
C LEU A 946 -12.95 1.84 -38.85
N VAL A 947 -14.22 1.60 -38.47
CA VAL A 947 -14.89 2.30 -37.36
C VAL A 947 -15.36 1.25 -36.35
N LEU A 948 -14.78 1.21 -35.15
CA LEU A 948 -15.12 0.23 -34.12
C LEU A 948 -16.21 0.75 -33.18
N ALA A 949 -16.21 2.05 -32.85
CA ALA A 949 -17.32 2.72 -32.17
C ALA A 949 -17.51 4.16 -32.65
N GLN A 950 -18.76 4.63 -32.64
CA GLN A 950 -19.16 5.89 -33.27
C GLN A 950 -20.29 6.60 -32.52
N ASN A 951 -20.32 7.93 -32.58
CA ASN A 951 -21.43 8.73 -32.07
C ASN A 951 -22.72 8.53 -32.90
N ALA A 952 -23.85 8.97 -32.35
CA ALA A 952 -25.16 8.81 -32.99
C ALA A 952 -25.28 9.45 -34.38
N ASP A 953 -24.58 10.56 -34.61
CA ASP A 953 -24.64 11.32 -35.87
C ASP A 953 -23.66 10.81 -36.93
N GLY A 954 -22.79 9.86 -36.58
CA GLY A 954 -21.84 9.25 -37.50
C GLY A 954 -20.63 10.12 -37.87
N THR A 955 -20.38 11.20 -37.14
CA THR A 955 -19.31 12.17 -37.43
C THR A 955 -18.08 12.01 -36.55
N LEU A 956 -18.23 11.41 -35.37
CA LEU A 956 -17.19 11.25 -34.36
C LEU A 956 -17.00 9.76 -34.06
N ALA A 957 -15.76 9.28 -34.08
CA ALA A 957 -15.47 7.87 -33.85
C ALA A 957 -14.26 7.64 -32.95
N ASP A 958 -14.38 6.64 -32.07
CA ASP A 958 -13.33 6.11 -31.21
C ASP A 958 -13.81 4.75 -30.66
N PRO A 959 -13.13 3.62 -30.92
CA PRO A 959 -11.93 3.52 -31.75
C PRO A 959 -12.19 3.62 -33.25
N VAL A 960 -11.21 4.12 -34.00
CA VAL A 960 -11.26 4.27 -35.47
C VAL A 960 -9.85 4.19 -36.08
N VAL A 961 -9.77 3.70 -37.32
CA VAL A 961 -8.55 3.70 -38.16
C VAL A 961 -8.84 4.40 -39.48
N VAL A 962 -7.97 5.35 -39.83
CA VAL A 962 -7.93 6.05 -41.12
C VAL A 962 -6.68 5.67 -41.90
N ARG A 963 -6.78 5.68 -43.24
CA ARG A 963 -5.71 5.25 -44.13
C ARG A 963 -5.44 6.26 -45.23
N ASN A 964 -4.15 6.49 -45.48
CA ASN A 964 -3.67 7.20 -46.66
C ASN A 964 -3.67 6.25 -47.87
N SER A 965 -4.41 6.60 -48.90
CA SER A 965 -4.58 5.79 -50.11
C SER A 965 -3.34 5.71 -51.01
N VAL A 966 -2.39 6.64 -50.85
CA VAL A 966 -1.14 6.70 -51.64
C VAL A 966 -0.03 5.92 -50.95
N THR A 967 0.24 6.22 -49.68
CA THR A 967 1.34 5.60 -48.93
C THR A 967 0.94 4.27 -48.28
N GLY A 968 -0.36 4.09 -48.04
CA GLY A 968 -0.87 2.96 -47.26
C GLY A 968 -0.76 3.16 -45.75
N GLY A 969 -0.18 4.27 -45.29
CA GLY A 969 -0.01 4.60 -43.88
C GLY A 969 -1.34 4.73 -43.15
N ARG A 970 -1.37 4.37 -41.86
CA ARG A 970 -2.59 4.36 -41.05
C ARG A 970 -2.43 5.09 -39.74
N ILE A 971 -3.48 5.79 -39.34
CA ILE A 971 -3.57 6.49 -38.06
C ILE A 971 -4.83 6.00 -37.36
N GLY A 972 -4.75 5.72 -36.06
CA GLY A 972 -5.92 5.35 -35.26
C GLY A 972 -5.94 5.98 -33.87
N VAL A 973 -7.14 6.14 -33.33
CA VAL A 973 -7.36 6.55 -31.94
C VAL A 973 -8.20 5.49 -31.25
N PHE A 974 -7.83 5.13 -30.02
CA PHE A 974 -8.41 4.03 -29.25
C PHE A 974 -8.58 4.43 -27.78
N TYR A 975 -9.82 4.49 -27.28
CA TYR A 975 -10.14 4.82 -25.89
C TYR A 975 -9.48 6.12 -25.41
N GLN A 976 -9.67 7.22 -26.15
CA GLN A 976 -9.16 8.53 -25.76
C GLN A 976 -10.04 9.16 -24.67
N ALA A 977 -10.12 8.50 -23.51
CA ALA A 977 -10.87 8.92 -22.33
C ALA A 977 -9.91 9.27 -21.17
N ALA A 978 -10.06 10.45 -20.61
CA ALA A 978 -9.16 11.01 -19.61
C ALA A 978 -9.45 10.49 -18.20
N ASN A 979 -8.40 10.09 -17.47
CA ASN A 979 -8.43 9.59 -16.09
C ASN A 979 -9.26 8.32 -15.88
N GLU A 980 -9.43 7.51 -16.92
CA GLU A 980 -10.19 6.26 -16.90
C GLU A 980 -9.24 5.05 -16.88
N ASP A 981 -8.75 4.70 -15.70
CA ASP A 981 -7.73 3.65 -15.49
C ASP A 981 -8.28 2.22 -15.65
N ASN A 982 -9.60 2.04 -15.72
CA ASN A 982 -10.25 0.72 -15.73
C ASN A 982 -10.79 0.30 -17.11
N LEU A 983 -10.49 1.07 -18.18
CA LEU A 983 -10.90 0.69 -19.53
C LEU A 983 -10.02 -0.46 -20.06
N PRO A 984 -10.61 -1.45 -20.77
CA PRO A 984 -9.91 -2.65 -21.26
C PRO A 984 -9.14 -2.35 -22.56
N ARG A 985 -8.22 -1.38 -22.51
CA ARG A 985 -7.48 -0.91 -23.70
C ARG A 985 -6.63 -2.01 -24.31
N GLY A 986 -5.90 -2.74 -23.48
CA GLY A 986 -4.97 -3.79 -23.90
C GLY A 986 -5.70 -4.97 -24.54
N GLU A 987 -6.78 -5.42 -23.91
CA GLU A 987 -7.63 -6.50 -24.43
C GLU A 987 -8.21 -6.13 -25.80
N VAL A 988 -8.86 -4.96 -25.91
CA VAL A 988 -9.47 -4.49 -27.17
C VAL A 988 -8.44 -4.26 -28.28
N ILE A 989 -7.27 -3.68 -27.96
CA ILE A 989 -6.21 -3.48 -28.95
C ILE A 989 -5.63 -4.82 -29.41
N SER A 990 -5.48 -5.79 -28.51
CA SER A 990 -5.02 -7.15 -28.84
C SER A 990 -5.99 -7.87 -29.77
N GLU A 991 -7.29 -7.78 -29.48
CA GLU A 991 -8.34 -8.29 -30.36
C GLU A 991 -8.28 -7.64 -31.74
N TRP A 992 -8.18 -6.30 -31.81
CA TRP A 992 -8.04 -5.58 -33.08
C TRP A 992 -6.78 -5.99 -33.85
N ILE A 993 -5.63 -6.12 -33.16
CA ILE A 993 -4.39 -6.57 -33.76
C ILE A 993 -4.60 -7.93 -34.43
N ASN A 994 -5.08 -8.89 -33.65
CA ASN A 994 -5.19 -10.30 -34.06
C ASN A 994 -6.27 -10.54 -35.10
N ASN A 995 -7.44 -9.92 -34.93
CA ASN A 995 -8.63 -10.20 -35.75
C ASN A 995 -8.65 -9.37 -37.04
N TRP A 996 -7.97 -8.22 -37.08
CA TRP A 996 -8.02 -7.30 -38.22
C TRP A 996 -6.65 -6.86 -38.71
N TYR A 997 -5.81 -6.26 -37.86
CA TYR A 997 -4.60 -5.56 -38.30
C TYR A 997 -3.61 -6.48 -39.00
N LEU A 998 -3.31 -7.65 -38.44
CA LEU A 998 -2.36 -8.59 -39.03
C LEU A 998 -2.78 -9.05 -40.44
N GLY A 999 -4.08 -9.15 -40.70
CA GLY A 999 -4.62 -9.45 -42.03
C GLY A 999 -4.62 -8.23 -42.96
N ALA A 1000 -5.11 -7.09 -42.48
CA ALA A 1000 -5.30 -5.87 -43.27
C ALA A 1000 -3.98 -5.18 -43.67
N ALA A 1001 -2.95 -5.28 -42.82
CA ALA A 1001 -1.62 -4.76 -43.10
C ALA A 1001 -0.76 -5.77 -43.87
N GLY A 1002 -0.79 -7.05 -43.50
CA GLY A 1002 0.08 -8.12 -44.02
C GLY A 1002 -0.10 -8.50 -45.49
N GLY A 1003 -1.10 -7.95 -46.19
CA GLY A 1003 -1.27 -8.14 -47.63
C GLY A 1003 -1.64 -9.57 -48.05
N ASN A 1004 -2.48 -10.25 -47.26
CA ASN A 1004 -3.09 -11.53 -47.65
C ASN A 1004 -4.43 -11.34 -48.37
#